data_AF-A0A6G0WUU8-F1
#
_entry.id   AF-A0A6G0WUU8-F1
#
_cell.length_a   1.000
_cell.length_b   1.000
_cell.length_c   1.000
_cell.angle_alpha   90.00
_cell.angle_beta   90.00
_cell.angle_gamma   90.00
#
_symmetry.space_group_name_H-M   'P 1'
#
loop_
_entity.id
_entity.type
_entity.pdbx_description
1 polymer ?
#
loop_
_entity_poly.entity_id
_entity_poly.type
_entity_poly.pdbx_seq_one_letter_code
_entity_poly.pdbx_strand_id
1 'polypeptide(L)'
;MLKTETVIIILAAGKGSRMKSNYPKVLHRLGGKTILEYVLNTAKSIKPKKIILVCTDNIKKILSKTQNISVEWVIQKQQKGTGNAIIIASKNFSDNENIIILYGDMPFISKESIKKLQESKKKSNLSLLTSNIKKPEGYGRVFRKKGKVIKIIEDKCANNKEKLIKEVYSGTFIANGKDLKRWLLKINQNNINQEFYATDIVYLAYLEGKTITTVKPLNQKEILGINNQLQLSILEKIIQQEITKNLMIAGITLKNPYHFNLRGTLKHGKNIEIDTGVILEGNVILGNDVKIGAGSIIRNSFINHQSQIKEYTIIENVKIGKNCIIGPFCHLRNYTILNNETHIGNFVEIKDSIIGKKSKIKHLSYIGNSEIGSQVNIGAGSITCNYDGFKKSKTIIGDNVFIGSNTELIAPIQISDNTTIAAGTTYITQKNKNIKKTGFIYMCGIVAAVTQRNIINFLLENIKRLEYRGYDSSGLAIINKNNNFSRVRCVGKVNELIEKTKKKKLFGTIGLAHTRWATHGKVSEKNTHPHISSHIAIVHNGIIENSFQLRSLLTKQGYIFYSETDTEVIVHLLHWEQKKTGKSLLEVMRNSLMKLQGNYSMVVMDSHNPSKLIAVCSGCPLIIGLGTKENFIASDQIALLNITKRFIYLKEGDIAIVKRENIKIFNKDNSIIKRKIIKSDVKYESVKKGKYKHYMEKEIYEQPKSIRNTLKNRLKNNTKLGLKEINIFLHLEHIQIVACGTSYHAAMVSKHWFESIANIPCDVEVASEFSSQSDNYLLTKAGVEIGVASTKSFTTQLTVLLMLVAKIVSIKKKENDIEKKIVKILTILPYRIEEILKKNKEIQNIAKKLYNKKNILFLG
;
A
#
# COMPACT_ATOMS: atom_id res chain seq x y z
N MET A 1 64.20 14.55 11.21
CA MET A 1 63.76 13.69 10.10
C MET A 1 62.28 13.92 9.84
N LEU A 2 61.93 14.52 8.70
CA LEU A 2 60.52 14.70 8.30
C LEU A 2 59.83 13.33 8.22
N LYS A 3 58.74 13.17 8.96
CA LYS A 3 57.95 11.93 9.01
C LYS A 3 57.36 11.69 7.63
N THR A 4 57.82 10.66 6.92
CA THR A 4 57.35 10.35 5.56
C THR A 4 55.84 10.08 5.61
N GLU A 5 55.06 10.93 4.96
CA GLU A 5 53.61 10.86 5.02
C GLU A 5 53.08 9.61 4.30
N THR A 6 51.99 9.03 4.81
CA THR A 6 51.38 7.82 4.25
C THR A 6 50.07 8.16 3.54
N VAL A 7 49.91 7.67 2.32
CA VAL A 7 48.67 7.71 1.54
C VAL A 7 48.16 6.28 1.35
N ILE A 8 46.85 6.07 1.52
CA ILE A 8 46.21 4.77 1.30
C ILE A 8 45.37 4.84 0.04
N ILE A 9 45.56 3.87 -0.86
CA ILE A 9 44.74 3.68 -2.06
C ILE A 9 43.89 2.43 -1.87
N ILE A 10 42.57 2.54 -2.03
CA ILE A 10 41.64 1.42 -1.95
C ILE A 10 41.10 1.13 -3.35
N LEU A 11 41.33 -0.09 -3.83
CA LEU A 11 40.85 -0.55 -5.14
C LEU A 11 39.45 -1.15 -5.01
N ALA A 12 38.45 -0.50 -5.61
CA ALA A 12 37.03 -0.85 -5.46
C ALA A 12 36.27 -0.91 -6.80
N ALA A 13 36.94 -0.75 -7.94
CA ALA A 13 36.30 -0.65 -9.26
C ALA A 13 35.93 -1.99 -9.92
N GLY A 14 36.22 -3.13 -9.30
CA GLY A 14 36.02 -4.45 -9.89
C GLY A 14 34.54 -4.80 -10.17
N LYS A 15 34.25 -5.34 -11.36
CA LYS A 15 32.89 -5.69 -11.82
C LYS A 15 32.23 -6.81 -10.99
N GLY A 16 33.02 -7.77 -10.51
CA GLY A 16 32.52 -8.88 -9.69
C GLY A 16 31.56 -9.84 -10.40
N SER A 17 31.84 -10.22 -11.65
CA SER A 17 30.97 -11.06 -12.49
C SER A 17 30.50 -12.36 -11.82
N ARG A 18 31.36 -13.01 -11.04
CA ARG A 18 31.05 -14.25 -10.30
C ARG A 18 30.01 -14.07 -9.17
N MET A 19 29.72 -12.83 -8.76
CA MET A 19 28.64 -12.53 -7.81
C MET A 19 27.25 -12.66 -8.43
N LYS A 20 27.14 -12.68 -9.77
CA LYS A 20 25.88 -12.68 -10.54
C LYS A 20 24.87 -11.65 -10.01
N SER A 21 25.33 -10.42 -9.74
CA SER A 21 24.55 -9.35 -9.15
C SER A 21 24.68 -8.06 -9.97
N ASN A 22 23.58 -7.32 -10.11
CA ASN A 22 23.58 -5.97 -10.66
C ASN A 22 24.17 -4.93 -9.68
N TYR A 23 24.40 -5.35 -8.42
CA TYR A 23 24.97 -4.52 -7.38
C TYR A 23 26.49 -4.69 -7.30
N PRO A 24 27.29 -3.61 -7.21
CA PRO A 24 28.75 -3.71 -7.16
C PRO A 24 29.25 -4.59 -6.01
N LYS A 25 30.26 -5.42 -6.30
CA LYS A 25 30.79 -6.45 -5.38
C LYS A 25 31.08 -5.92 -3.97
N VAL A 26 31.82 -4.81 -3.90
CA VAL A 26 32.29 -4.21 -2.63
C VAL A 26 31.17 -3.59 -1.79
N LEU A 27 29.96 -3.44 -2.35
CA LEU A 27 28.79 -2.89 -1.67
C LEU A 27 27.87 -3.98 -1.10
N HIS A 28 28.16 -5.26 -1.35
CA HIS A 28 27.47 -6.35 -0.65
C HIS A 28 27.74 -6.24 0.85
N ARG A 29 26.81 -6.73 1.67
CA ARG A 29 26.84 -6.50 3.13
C ARG A 29 27.34 -7.72 3.88
N LEU A 30 28.03 -7.43 4.98
CA LEU A 30 28.51 -8.35 5.98
C LEU A 30 28.24 -7.78 7.38
N GLY A 31 27.53 -8.50 8.24
CA GLY A 31 27.17 -8.02 9.58
C GLY A 31 26.45 -6.66 9.56
N GLY A 32 25.69 -6.38 8.50
CA GLY A 32 24.95 -5.12 8.30
C GLY A 32 25.74 -3.96 7.65
N LYS A 33 27.07 -4.06 7.56
CA LYS A 33 27.95 -3.06 6.92
C LYS A 33 28.37 -3.51 5.52
N THR A 34 28.66 -2.58 4.61
CA THR A 34 29.21 -2.98 3.30
C THR A 34 30.65 -3.51 3.43
N ILE A 35 31.08 -4.40 2.53
CA ILE A 35 32.47 -4.92 2.54
C ILE A 35 33.47 -3.76 2.52
N LEU A 36 33.21 -2.75 1.67
CA LEU A 36 34.05 -1.56 1.56
C LEU A 36 34.12 -0.73 2.85
N GLU A 37 33.03 -0.65 3.62
CA GLU A 37 33.03 0.06 4.91
C GLU A 37 34.03 -0.52 5.90
N TYR A 38 34.19 -1.84 5.94
CA TYR A 38 35.21 -2.45 6.81
C TYR A 38 36.61 -1.96 6.43
N VAL A 39 36.95 -1.99 5.15
CA VAL A 39 38.26 -1.54 4.64
C VAL A 39 38.47 -0.05 4.89
N LEU A 40 37.44 0.78 4.64
CA LEU A 40 37.49 2.23 4.89
C LEU A 40 37.68 2.54 6.38
N ASN A 41 37.00 1.81 7.27
CA ASN A 41 37.14 2.01 8.71
C ASN A 41 38.56 1.64 9.19
N THR A 42 39.12 0.53 8.72
CA THR A 42 40.52 0.19 9.00
C THR A 42 41.47 1.25 8.45
N ALA A 43 41.30 1.67 7.20
CA ALA A 43 42.15 2.70 6.58
C ALA A 43 42.11 4.03 7.35
N LYS A 44 40.92 4.49 7.78
CA LYS A 44 40.78 5.69 8.62
C LYS A 44 41.47 5.55 9.97
N SER A 45 41.42 4.35 10.58
CA SER A 45 42.05 4.10 11.89
C SER A 45 43.59 4.24 11.89
N ILE A 46 44.22 4.18 10.71
CA ILE A 46 45.66 4.41 10.49
C ILE A 46 46.02 5.90 10.53
N LYS A 47 45.04 6.80 10.37
CA LYS A 47 45.22 8.25 10.24
C LYS A 47 46.21 8.63 9.12
N PRO A 48 45.98 8.19 7.86
CA PRO A 48 46.82 8.58 6.73
C PRO A 48 46.63 10.06 6.38
N LYS A 49 47.57 10.63 5.61
CA LYS A 49 47.43 11.98 5.04
C LYS A 49 46.15 12.12 4.24
N LYS A 50 45.86 11.09 3.44
CA LYS A 50 44.63 10.96 2.64
C LYS A 50 44.35 9.52 2.26
N ILE A 51 43.08 9.27 1.92
CA ILE A 51 42.59 8.00 1.40
C ILE A 51 42.06 8.26 -0.01
N ILE A 52 42.62 7.57 -1.00
CA ILE A 52 42.21 7.63 -2.40
C ILE A 52 41.37 6.39 -2.68
N LEU A 53 40.11 6.58 -3.08
CA LEU A 53 39.20 5.49 -3.42
C LEU A 53 39.05 5.38 -4.94
N VAL A 54 39.57 4.30 -5.51
CA VAL A 54 39.48 4.03 -6.95
C VAL A 54 38.23 3.19 -7.22
N CYS A 55 37.23 3.78 -7.87
CA CYS A 55 35.93 3.14 -8.07
C CYS A 55 35.30 3.49 -9.43
N THR A 56 34.13 2.92 -9.71
CA THR A 56 33.31 3.30 -10.88
C THR A 56 32.34 4.43 -10.52
N ASP A 57 31.81 5.13 -11.53
CA ASP A 57 30.81 6.20 -11.32
C ASP A 57 29.57 5.71 -10.55
N ASN A 58 29.17 4.45 -10.75
CA ASN A 58 28.04 3.86 -10.04
C ASN A 58 28.30 3.77 -8.53
N ILE A 59 29.50 3.31 -8.13
CA ILE A 59 29.87 3.20 -6.72
C ILE A 59 29.91 4.58 -6.05
N LYS A 60 30.52 5.57 -6.72
CA LYS A 60 30.55 6.96 -6.22
C LYS A 60 29.13 7.51 -6.00
N LYS A 61 28.22 7.32 -6.96
CA LYS A 61 26.82 7.76 -6.86
C LYS A 61 26.05 7.10 -5.70
N ILE A 62 26.30 5.82 -5.43
CA ILE A 62 25.63 5.09 -4.34
C ILE A 62 26.17 5.55 -2.98
N LEU A 63 27.50 5.65 -2.84
CA LEU A 63 28.13 6.03 -1.58
C LEU A 63 27.90 7.51 -1.22
N SER A 64 27.93 8.42 -2.20
CA SER A 64 27.71 9.85 -1.95
C SER A 64 26.31 10.16 -1.42
N LYS A 65 25.30 9.33 -1.74
CA LYS A 65 23.93 9.48 -1.23
C LYS A 65 23.74 8.91 0.18
N THR A 66 24.60 7.98 0.58
CA THR A 66 24.36 7.14 1.77
C THR A 66 25.30 7.47 2.92
N GLN A 67 26.48 8.05 2.65
CA GLN A 67 27.50 8.30 3.65
C GLN A 67 28.31 9.56 3.35
N ASN A 68 28.61 10.34 4.39
CA ASN A 68 29.57 11.42 4.29
C ASN A 68 30.99 10.85 4.46
N ILE A 69 31.60 10.42 3.35
CA ILE A 69 32.91 9.77 3.34
C ILE A 69 33.98 10.79 2.96
N SER A 70 34.89 11.10 3.89
CA SER A 70 36.11 11.86 3.61
C SER A 70 37.14 10.97 2.89
N VAL A 71 37.02 10.91 1.56
CA VAL A 71 37.98 10.27 0.65
C VAL A 71 38.16 11.12 -0.62
N GLU A 72 39.33 10.98 -1.25
CA GLU A 72 39.59 11.51 -2.59
C GLU A 72 39.11 10.50 -3.64
N TRP A 73 38.20 10.94 -4.51
CA TRP A 73 37.54 10.07 -5.49
C TRP A 73 38.31 9.98 -6.79
N VAL A 74 38.70 8.77 -7.17
CA VAL A 74 39.31 8.49 -8.48
C VAL A 74 38.42 7.53 -9.27
N ILE A 75 38.00 7.96 -10.46
CA ILE A 75 37.08 7.19 -11.31
C ILE A 75 37.86 6.39 -12.34
N GLN A 76 37.73 5.06 -12.27
CA GLN A 76 38.21 4.14 -13.32
C GLN A 76 37.06 3.81 -14.28
N LYS A 77 36.99 4.51 -15.41
CA LYS A 77 35.95 4.32 -16.43
C LYS A 77 35.98 2.93 -17.08
N GLN A 78 37.17 2.43 -17.42
CA GLN A 78 37.38 1.11 -18.01
C GLN A 78 38.22 0.24 -17.07
N GLN A 79 37.74 -0.94 -16.71
CA GLN A 79 38.43 -1.84 -15.78
C GLN A 79 39.50 -2.66 -16.52
N LYS A 80 40.68 -2.06 -16.76
CA LYS A 80 41.82 -2.70 -17.45
C LYS A 80 42.82 -3.37 -16.48
N GLY A 81 42.37 -3.86 -15.33
CA GLY A 81 43.21 -4.47 -14.29
C GLY A 81 43.62 -3.54 -13.15
N THR A 82 44.25 -4.12 -12.12
CA THR A 82 44.64 -3.46 -10.86
C THR A 82 45.79 -2.47 -11.05
N GLY A 83 46.76 -2.76 -11.92
CA GLY A 83 47.86 -1.85 -12.24
C GLY A 83 47.34 -0.56 -12.87
N ASN A 84 46.39 -0.67 -13.81
CA ASN A 84 45.73 0.48 -14.42
C ASN A 84 44.98 1.34 -13.38
N ALA A 85 44.31 0.70 -12.42
CA ALA A 85 43.61 1.42 -11.34
C ALA A 85 44.59 2.28 -10.50
N ILE A 86 45.77 1.75 -10.19
CA ILE A 86 46.81 2.47 -9.44
C ILE A 86 47.46 3.56 -10.31
N ILE A 87 47.67 3.31 -11.62
CA ILE A 87 48.18 4.33 -12.57
C ILE A 87 47.27 5.56 -12.58
N ILE A 88 45.94 5.36 -12.66
CA ILE A 88 45.00 6.49 -12.65
C ILE A 88 45.08 7.25 -11.31
N ALA A 89 45.22 6.55 -10.20
CA ALA A 89 45.39 7.16 -8.87
C ALA A 89 46.76 7.83 -8.67
N SER A 90 47.76 7.54 -9.50
CA SER A 90 49.12 8.06 -9.34
C SER A 90 49.25 9.58 -9.51
N LYS A 91 48.27 10.20 -10.19
CA LYS A 91 48.16 11.66 -10.30
C LYS A 91 47.82 12.33 -8.97
N ASN A 92 47.33 11.56 -8.01
CA ASN A 92 46.80 12.06 -6.75
C ASN A 92 47.73 11.78 -5.57
N PHE A 93 48.99 11.38 -5.77
CA PHE A 93 49.98 11.27 -4.68
C PHE A 93 51.37 11.78 -5.11
N SER A 94 52.16 12.22 -4.13
CA SER A 94 53.48 12.80 -4.38
C SER A 94 54.59 11.75 -4.32
N ASP A 95 55.76 12.09 -4.86
CA ASP A 95 56.91 11.20 -4.95
C ASP A 95 57.51 10.88 -3.57
N ASN A 96 57.35 11.78 -2.60
CA ASN A 96 57.90 11.67 -1.25
C ASN A 96 56.98 10.96 -0.26
N GLU A 97 55.82 10.47 -0.70
CA GLU A 97 54.84 9.76 0.13
C GLU A 97 55.06 8.24 0.09
N ASN A 98 54.72 7.56 1.20
CA ASN A 98 54.57 6.10 1.21
C ASN A 98 53.14 5.74 0.83
N ILE A 99 52.99 4.86 -0.16
CA ILE A 99 51.70 4.48 -0.74
C ILE A 99 51.36 3.05 -0.31
N ILE A 100 50.25 2.88 0.40
CA ILE A 100 49.70 1.58 0.79
C ILE A 100 48.55 1.24 -0.14
N ILE A 101 48.57 0.05 -0.74
CA ILE A 101 47.48 -0.45 -1.57
C ILE A 101 46.64 -1.44 -0.77
N LEU A 102 45.33 -1.17 -0.69
CA LEU A 102 44.32 -2.04 -0.11
C LEU A 102 43.28 -2.43 -1.16
N TYR A 103 42.68 -3.60 -0.96
CA TYR A 103 41.65 -4.15 -1.84
C TYR A 103 40.29 -4.02 -1.16
N GLY A 104 39.32 -3.42 -1.86
CA GLY A 104 38.00 -3.11 -1.31
C GLY A 104 37.12 -4.32 -1.03
N ASP A 105 37.55 -5.52 -1.43
CA ASP A 105 36.88 -6.80 -1.23
C ASP A 105 37.52 -7.68 -0.14
N MET A 106 38.48 -7.14 0.61
CA MET A 106 39.18 -7.79 1.73
C MET A 106 38.81 -7.14 3.06
N PRO A 107 37.64 -7.47 3.65
CA PRO A 107 37.08 -6.71 4.78
C PRO A 107 37.89 -6.83 6.08
N PHE A 108 38.69 -7.87 6.26
CA PHE A 108 39.31 -8.18 7.56
C PHE A 108 40.74 -7.68 7.75
N ILE A 109 41.29 -6.90 6.82
CA ILE A 109 42.62 -6.33 7.02
C ILE A 109 42.67 -5.54 8.33
N SER A 110 43.63 -5.87 9.20
CA SER A 110 43.77 -5.24 10.52
C SER A 110 44.71 -4.04 10.49
N LYS A 111 44.52 -3.14 11.46
CA LYS A 111 45.38 -1.97 11.66
C LYS A 111 46.83 -2.39 11.96
N GLU A 112 46.99 -3.46 12.73
CA GLU A 112 48.28 -3.99 13.17
C GLU A 112 49.07 -4.60 12.01
N SER A 113 48.42 -5.35 11.12
CA SER A 113 49.07 -5.86 9.90
C SER A 113 49.55 -4.72 9.00
N ILE A 114 48.77 -3.66 8.85
CA ILE A 114 49.17 -2.46 8.10
C ILE A 114 50.36 -1.76 8.76
N LYS A 115 50.38 -1.63 10.09
CA LYS A 115 51.52 -1.07 10.83
C LYS A 115 52.80 -1.89 10.66
N LYS A 116 52.71 -3.23 10.76
CA LYS A 116 53.86 -4.12 10.49
C LYS A 116 54.39 -3.94 9.08
N LEU A 117 53.51 -3.72 8.11
CA LEU A 117 53.88 -3.41 6.73
C LEU A 117 54.63 -2.07 6.61
N GLN A 118 54.17 -1.03 7.31
CA GLN A 118 54.86 0.27 7.40
C GLN A 118 56.23 0.16 8.08
N GLU A 119 56.35 -0.67 9.11
CA GLU A 119 57.63 -0.92 9.80
C GLU A 119 58.62 -1.66 8.90
N SER A 120 58.16 -2.70 8.18
CA SER A 120 58.97 -3.43 7.20
C SER A 120 59.46 -2.53 6.06
N LYS A 121 58.65 -1.54 5.67
CA LYS A 121 58.99 -0.57 4.63
C LYS A 121 60.15 0.37 5.02
N LYS A 122 60.41 0.57 6.31
CA LYS A 122 61.58 1.35 6.76
C LYS A 122 62.90 0.66 6.41
N LYS A 123 62.88 -0.67 6.28
CA LYS A 123 64.05 -1.51 5.97
C LYS A 123 64.05 -2.02 4.53
N SER A 124 63.10 -1.57 3.69
CA SER A 124 62.97 -2.08 2.32
C SER A 124 62.38 -1.08 1.33
N ASN A 125 62.54 -1.33 0.03
CA ASN A 125 61.93 -0.49 -1.01
C ASN A 125 60.47 -0.88 -1.27
N LEU A 126 60.15 -2.17 -1.17
CA LEU A 126 58.81 -2.73 -1.35
C LEU A 126 58.54 -3.72 -0.22
N SER A 127 57.40 -3.60 0.45
CA SER A 127 56.94 -4.62 1.41
C SER A 127 55.58 -5.17 0.99
N LEU A 128 55.46 -6.50 0.96
CA LEU A 128 54.27 -7.23 0.55
C LEU A 128 53.65 -7.94 1.75
N LEU A 129 52.32 -7.98 1.82
CA LEU A 129 51.63 -8.83 2.79
C LEU A 129 51.42 -10.22 2.18
N THR A 130 52.03 -11.25 2.78
CA THR A 130 51.99 -12.64 2.28
C THR A 130 51.57 -13.60 3.40
N SER A 131 51.01 -14.75 3.03
CA SER A 131 50.59 -15.77 4.00
C SER A 131 50.80 -17.17 3.44
N ASN A 132 51.05 -18.14 4.31
CA ASN A 132 51.10 -19.55 3.93
C ASN A 132 49.71 -20.17 4.14
N ILE A 133 49.07 -20.63 3.06
CA ILE A 133 47.74 -21.25 3.12
C ILE A 133 47.74 -22.70 2.61
N LYS A 134 46.83 -23.52 3.15
CA LYS A 134 46.71 -24.94 2.79
C LYS A 134 46.13 -25.14 1.39
N LYS A 135 45.18 -24.28 1.00
CA LYS A 135 44.46 -24.30 -0.29
C LYS A 135 44.72 -22.97 -1.03
N PRO A 136 45.79 -22.88 -1.85
CA PRO A 136 46.22 -21.63 -2.44
C PRO A 136 45.50 -21.27 -3.75
N GLU A 137 44.55 -22.08 -4.20
CA GLU A 137 43.82 -21.87 -5.45
C GLU A 137 43.17 -20.48 -5.53
N GLY A 138 43.34 -19.82 -6.68
CA GLY A 138 42.83 -18.47 -6.94
C GLY A 138 43.69 -17.30 -6.43
N TYR A 139 44.81 -17.54 -5.75
CA TYR A 139 45.72 -16.48 -5.26
C TYR A 139 47.02 -16.36 -6.07
N GLY A 140 47.66 -15.18 -6.09
CA GLY A 140 49.00 -15.04 -6.66
C GLY A 140 50.06 -15.76 -5.81
N ARG A 141 50.94 -16.57 -6.42
CA ARG A 141 52.02 -17.31 -5.75
C ARG A 141 53.27 -16.47 -5.62
N VAL A 142 53.88 -16.44 -4.43
CA VAL A 142 55.12 -15.70 -4.18
C VAL A 142 56.30 -16.56 -4.59
N PHE A 143 56.94 -16.24 -5.71
CA PHE A 143 58.10 -17.00 -6.20
C PHE A 143 59.40 -16.46 -5.62
N ARG A 144 60.19 -17.34 -4.99
CA ARG A 144 61.47 -17.02 -4.37
C ARG A 144 62.62 -17.80 -5.00
N LYS A 145 63.79 -17.18 -5.08
CA LYS A 145 65.07 -17.84 -5.42
C LYS A 145 66.12 -17.42 -4.40
N LYS A 146 66.83 -18.39 -3.81
CA LYS A 146 67.81 -18.15 -2.73
C LYS A 146 67.25 -17.24 -1.62
N GLY A 147 66.00 -17.48 -1.20
CA GLY A 147 65.30 -16.72 -0.14
C GLY A 147 64.72 -15.34 -0.56
N LYS A 148 65.17 -14.75 -1.68
CA LYS A 148 64.70 -13.45 -2.17
C LYS A 148 63.42 -13.58 -3.00
N VAL A 149 62.47 -12.66 -2.84
CA VAL A 149 61.26 -12.57 -3.68
C VAL A 149 61.64 -12.05 -5.05
N ILE A 150 61.26 -12.77 -6.11
CA ILE A 150 61.52 -12.37 -7.50
C ILE A 150 60.26 -11.79 -8.15
N LYS A 151 59.15 -12.54 -8.11
CA LYS A 151 57.91 -12.18 -8.78
C LYS A 151 56.71 -12.80 -8.08
N ILE A 152 55.52 -12.29 -8.37
CA ILE A 152 54.26 -12.93 -8.02
C ILE A 152 53.68 -13.54 -9.28
N ILE A 153 53.23 -14.80 -9.20
CA ILE A 153 52.68 -15.55 -10.33
C ILE A 153 51.18 -15.73 -10.11
N GLU A 154 50.36 -15.11 -10.94
CA GLU A 154 48.90 -15.26 -10.87
C GLU A 154 48.47 -16.72 -11.06
N ASP A 155 47.42 -17.15 -10.36
CA ASP A 155 47.00 -18.57 -10.31
C ASP A 155 46.68 -19.15 -11.69
N LYS A 156 46.12 -18.33 -12.59
CA LYS A 156 45.84 -18.71 -13.99
C LYS A 156 47.09 -18.85 -14.85
N CYS A 157 48.19 -18.19 -14.48
CA CYS A 157 49.45 -18.19 -15.22
C CYS A 157 50.46 -19.18 -14.62
N ALA A 158 50.18 -19.75 -13.45
CA ALA A 158 51.05 -20.69 -12.77
C ALA A 158 51.04 -22.08 -13.42
N ASN A 159 52.21 -22.65 -13.68
CA ASN A 159 52.36 -24.05 -14.09
C ASN A 159 52.12 -25.03 -12.92
N ASN A 160 52.07 -26.33 -13.19
CA ASN A 160 51.78 -27.35 -12.15
C ASN A 160 52.77 -27.34 -10.98
N LYS A 161 54.05 -27.02 -11.21
CA LYS A 161 55.05 -26.89 -10.13
C LYS A 161 54.86 -25.61 -9.32
N GLU A 162 54.55 -24.50 -9.98
CA GLU A 162 54.30 -23.21 -9.34
C GLU A 162 53.00 -23.21 -8.51
N LYS A 163 51.98 -23.95 -8.94
CA LYS A 163 50.72 -24.12 -8.20
C LYS A 163 50.90 -24.75 -6.81
N LEU A 164 51.97 -25.52 -6.61
CA LEU A 164 52.33 -26.15 -5.32
C LEU A 164 52.88 -25.15 -4.29
N ILE A 165 53.26 -23.93 -4.70
CA ILE A 165 53.74 -22.90 -3.79
C ILE A 165 52.60 -22.52 -2.83
N LYS A 166 52.85 -22.67 -1.52
CA LYS A 166 51.87 -22.38 -0.47
C LYS A 166 51.90 -20.93 0.03
N GLU A 167 52.97 -20.20 -0.24
CA GLU A 167 53.07 -18.77 0.08
C GLU A 167 52.30 -17.97 -0.97
N VAL A 168 51.24 -17.31 -0.53
CA VAL A 168 50.37 -16.51 -1.39
C VAL A 168 50.47 -15.04 -1.07
N TYR A 169 50.27 -14.23 -2.10
CA TYR A 169 50.17 -12.79 -2.03
C TYR A 169 48.73 -12.37 -1.73
N SER A 170 48.56 -11.45 -0.78
CA SER A 170 47.23 -10.99 -0.39
C SER A 170 46.66 -9.90 -1.30
N GLY A 171 47.48 -9.26 -2.16
CA GLY A 171 47.12 -8.03 -2.85
C GLY A 171 47.62 -6.76 -2.15
N THR A 172 47.89 -6.80 -0.85
CA THR A 172 48.28 -5.61 -0.07
C THR A 172 49.80 -5.40 -0.08
N PHE A 173 50.24 -4.17 -0.37
CA PHE A 173 51.65 -3.80 -0.35
C PHE A 173 51.87 -2.32 -0.02
N ILE A 174 53.12 -1.95 0.27
CA ILE A 174 53.56 -0.57 0.47
C ILE A 174 54.85 -0.29 -0.32
N ALA A 175 54.91 0.86 -0.97
CA ALA A 175 56.07 1.35 -1.71
C ALA A 175 56.19 2.88 -1.57
N ASN A 176 57.34 3.44 -1.91
CA ASN A 176 57.47 4.90 -2.06
C ASN A 176 56.82 5.36 -3.38
N GLY A 177 56.21 6.55 -3.38
CA GLY A 177 55.48 7.10 -4.52
C GLY A 177 56.32 7.21 -5.80
N LYS A 178 57.58 7.67 -5.70
CA LYS A 178 58.50 7.81 -6.84
C LYS A 178 58.79 6.46 -7.51
N ASP A 179 59.15 5.47 -6.71
CA ASP A 179 59.45 4.12 -7.18
C ASP A 179 58.20 3.45 -7.78
N LEU A 180 57.05 3.60 -7.11
CA LEU A 180 55.78 3.02 -7.56
C LEU A 180 55.35 3.58 -8.93
N LYS A 181 55.41 4.90 -9.13
CA LYS A 181 55.11 5.53 -10.43
C LYS A 181 56.01 4.98 -11.54
N ARG A 182 57.33 4.89 -11.27
CA ARG A 182 58.32 4.38 -12.23
C ARG A 182 58.03 2.93 -12.63
N TRP A 183 57.71 2.06 -11.68
CA TRP A 183 57.38 0.66 -11.98
C TRP A 183 56.05 0.53 -12.73
N LEU A 184 55.02 1.28 -12.33
CA LEU A 184 53.70 1.22 -12.97
C LEU A 184 53.74 1.62 -14.46
N LEU A 185 54.60 2.57 -14.86
CA LEU A 185 54.79 2.96 -16.26
C LEU A 185 55.37 1.84 -17.14
N LYS A 186 56.05 0.85 -16.55
CA LYS A 186 56.68 -0.27 -17.26
C LYS A 186 55.78 -1.52 -17.34
N ILE A 187 54.60 -1.51 -16.71
CA ILE A 187 53.66 -2.65 -16.77
C ILE A 187 53.00 -2.70 -18.14
N ASN A 188 52.85 -3.90 -18.70
CA ASN A 188 52.19 -4.14 -19.97
C ASN A 188 51.02 -5.14 -19.82
N GLN A 189 50.31 -5.42 -20.91
CA GLN A 189 49.16 -6.34 -20.95
C GLN A 189 49.54 -7.73 -21.47
N ASN A 190 50.83 -8.11 -21.45
CA ASN A 190 51.31 -9.38 -22.02
C ASN A 190 51.01 -10.55 -21.07
N ASN A 191 49.73 -10.81 -20.81
CA ASN A 191 49.25 -11.94 -20.04
C ASN A 191 47.92 -12.46 -20.60
N ILE A 192 47.50 -13.63 -20.11
CA ILE A 192 46.33 -14.38 -20.61
C ILE A 192 45.02 -13.54 -20.58
N ASN A 193 44.88 -12.61 -19.64
CA ASN A 193 43.67 -11.79 -19.52
C ASN A 193 43.80 -10.40 -20.17
N GLN A 194 44.94 -10.06 -20.78
CA GLN A 194 45.22 -8.73 -21.37
C GLN A 194 44.99 -7.56 -20.40
N GLU A 195 45.29 -7.74 -19.11
CA GLU A 195 45.09 -6.73 -18.06
C GLU A 195 46.44 -6.20 -17.53
N PHE A 196 46.48 -4.96 -17.00
CA PHE A 196 47.66 -4.48 -16.29
C PHE A 196 47.65 -5.02 -14.86
N TYR A 197 48.55 -5.94 -14.51
CA TYR A 197 48.61 -6.51 -13.16
C TYR A 197 49.56 -5.73 -12.25
N ALA A 198 49.05 -5.28 -11.09
CA ALA A 198 49.86 -4.63 -10.08
C ALA A 198 50.97 -5.54 -9.52
N THR A 199 50.85 -6.86 -9.66
CA THR A 199 51.86 -7.85 -9.23
C THR A 199 53.19 -7.72 -9.99
N ASP A 200 53.18 -7.19 -11.21
CA ASP A 200 54.38 -7.10 -12.05
C ASP A 200 55.40 -6.11 -11.50
N ILE A 201 54.99 -5.18 -10.62
CA ILE A 201 55.91 -4.27 -9.92
C ILE A 201 56.94 -5.02 -9.10
N VAL A 202 56.62 -6.23 -8.62
CA VAL A 202 57.55 -7.04 -7.81
C VAL A 202 58.74 -7.47 -8.66
N TYR A 203 58.47 -7.91 -9.90
CA TYR A 203 59.52 -8.29 -10.83
C TYR A 203 60.34 -7.09 -11.29
N LEU A 204 59.68 -5.95 -11.55
CA LEU A 204 60.36 -4.71 -11.92
C LEU A 204 61.25 -4.17 -10.79
N ALA A 205 60.78 -4.24 -9.54
CA ALA A 205 61.57 -3.87 -8.37
C ALA A 205 62.79 -4.80 -8.22
N TYR A 206 62.62 -6.10 -8.44
CA TYR A 206 63.72 -7.07 -8.42
C TYR A 206 64.78 -6.77 -9.50
N LEU A 207 64.36 -6.47 -10.74
CA LEU A 207 65.28 -6.10 -11.83
C LEU A 207 66.09 -4.83 -11.53
N GLU A 208 65.51 -3.87 -10.81
CA GLU A 208 66.21 -2.65 -10.35
C GLU A 208 67.05 -2.87 -9.09
N GLY A 209 67.25 -4.12 -8.65
CA GLY A 209 68.06 -4.46 -7.46
C GLY A 209 67.44 -4.00 -6.13
N LYS A 210 66.14 -3.69 -6.12
CA LYS A 210 65.46 -3.13 -4.95
C LYS A 210 65.17 -4.21 -3.91
N THR A 211 65.18 -3.82 -2.65
CA THR A 211 64.91 -4.74 -1.53
C THR A 211 63.42 -4.98 -1.37
N ILE A 212 63.00 -6.25 -1.48
CA ILE A 212 61.61 -6.69 -1.35
C ILE A 212 61.48 -7.54 -0.09
N THR A 213 60.62 -7.12 0.83
CA THR A 213 60.33 -7.84 2.08
C THR A 213 58.89 -8.30 2.13
N THR A 214 58.62 -9.30 2.97
CA THR A 214 57.28 -9.86 3.16
C THR A 214 56.89 -9.84 4.62
N VAL A 215 55.66 -9.46 4.91
CA VAL A 215 55.08 -9.42 6.25
C VAL A 215 53.92 -10.41 6.30
N LYS A 216 53.82 -11.16 7.39
CA LYS A 216 52.67 -12.04 7.64
C LYS A 216 51.54 -11.27 8.33
N PRO A 217 50.26 -11.50 7.98
CA PRO A 217 49.13 -10.93 8.71
C PRO A 217 49.09 -11.48 10.14
N LEU A 218 48.39 -10.80 11.05
CA LEU A 218 48.13 -11.34 12.40
C LEU A 218 47.29 -12.61 12.35
N ASN A 219 46.31 -12.65 11.45
CA ASN A 219 45.43 -13.80 11.27
C ASN A 219 45.25 -14.11 9.78
N GLN A 220 45.21 -15.39 9.43
CA GLN A 220 44.98 -15.84 8.06
C GLN A 220 43.64 -15.34 7.48
N LYS A 221 42.63 -15.07 8.32
CA LYS A 221 41.34 -14.51 7.86
C LYS A 221 41.47 -13.14 7.20
N GLU A 222 42.52 -12.37 7.52
CA GLU A 222 42.73 -11.02 6.99
C GLU A 222 42.95 -11.00 5.48
N ILE A 223 43.40 -12.13 4.90
CA ILE A 223 43.68 -12.24 3.47
C ILE A 223 42.51 -12.86 2.68
N LEU A 224 41.37 -13.12 3.33
CA LEU A 224 40.19 -13.65 2.66
C LEU A 224 39.48 -12.53 1.89
N GLY A 225 39.43 -12.68 0.57
CA GLY A 225 38.70 -11.80 -0.34
C GLY A 225 37.34 -12.39 -0.74
N ILE A 226 36.44 -11.53 -1.22
CA ILE A 226 35.10 -11.93 -1.66
C ILE A 226 35.01 -11.83 -3.18
N ASN A 227 34.74 -12.96 -3.83
CA ASN A 227 34.56 -13.05 -5.27
C ASN A 227 33.24 -13.69 -5.70
N ASN A 228 32.58 -14.47 -4.83
CA ASN A 228 31.29 -15.11 -5.09
C ASN A 228 30.40 -15.14 -3.83
N GLN A 229 29.14 -15.57 -3.99
CA GLN A 229 28.16 -15.65 -2.90
C GLN A 229 28.52 -16.67 -1.80
N LEU A 230 29.22 -17.75 -2.16
CA LEU A 230 29.66 -18.75 -1.19
C LEU A 230 30.69 -18.16 -0.22
N GLN A 231 31.68 -17.44 -0.74
CA GLN A 231 32.68 -16.75 0.07
C GLN A 231 32.05 -15.67 0.95
N LEU A 232 31.06 -14.92 0.43
CA LEU A 232 30.31 -13.94 1.21
C LEU A 232 29.62 -14.60 2.42
N SER A 233 28.93 -15.72 2.22
CA SER A 233 28.25 -16.48 3.30
C SER A 233 29.23 -17.02 4.36
N ILE A 234 30.39 -17.52 3.94
CA ILE A 234 31.44 -18.01 4.86
C ILE A 234 31.94 -16.86 5.75
N LEU A 235 32.22 -15.68 5.17
CA LEU A 235 32.69 -14.53 5.95
C LEU A 235 31.60 -13.92 6.83
N GLU A 236 30.33 -13.97 6.42
CA GLU A 236 29.19 -13.58 7.28
C GLU A 236 29.18 -14.44 8.55
N LYS A 237 29.33 -15.76 8.41
CA LYS A 237 29.39 -16.67 9.56
C LYS A 237 30.53 -16.34 10.51
N ILE A 238 31.73 -16.05 9.97
CA ILE A 238 32.90 -15.66 10.76
C ILE A 238 32.64 -14.36 11.54
N ILE A 239 32.07 -13.34 10.89
CA ILE A 239 31.72 -12.08 11.56
C ILE A 239 30.70 -12.28 12.66
N GLN A 240 29.63 -13.03 12.39
CA GLN A 240 28.58 -13.26 13.37
C GLN A 240 29.14 -13.99 14.60
N GLN A 241 30.05 -14.95 14.41
CA GLN A 241 30.74 -15.62 15.52
C GLN A 241 31.59 -14.64 16.35
N GLU A 242 32.34 -13.74 15.70
CA GLU A 242 33.14 -12.73 16.41
C GLU A 242 32.28 -11.74 17.19
N ILE A 243 31.21 -11.25 16.57
CA ILE A 243 30.25 -10.36 17.21
C ILE A 243 29.64 -11.04 18.44
N THR A 244 29.13 -12.25 18.26
CA THR A 244 28.49 -13.05 19.31
C THR A 244 29.44 -13.28 20.48
N LYS A 245 30.70 -13.66 20.21
CA LYS A 245 31.74 -13.82 21.24
C LYS A 245 31.97 -12.52 22.01
N ASN A 246 32.10 -11.38 21.32
CA ASN A 246 32.32 -10.09 21.96
C ASN A 246 31.13 -9.65 22.82
N LEU A 247 29.90 -9.92 22.39
CA LEU A 247 28.69 -9.62 23.15
C LEU A 247 28.59 -10.47 24.43
N MET A 248 28.95 -11.75 24.35
CA MET A 248 28.99 -12.63 25.52
C MET A 248 30.06 -12.22 26.53
N ILE A 249 31.26 -11.84 26.06
CA ILE A 249 32.33 -11.28 26.92
C ILE A 249 31.85 -9.99 27.59
N ALA A 250 31.05 -9.18 26.89
CA ALA A 250 30.44 -7.96 27.43
C ALA A 250 29.27 -8.22 28.40
N GLY A 251 28.90 -9.48 28.67
CA GLY A 251 27.91 -9.88 29.67
C GLY A 251 26.49 -10.14 29.14
N ILE A 252 26.28 -10.22 27.82
CA ILE A 252 24.99 -10.64 27.26
C ILE A 252 24.87 -12.17 27.33
N THR A 253 23.74 -12.66 27.84
CA THR A 253 23.40 -14.07 27.82
C THR A 253 22.70 -14.41 26.50
N LEU A 254 23.38 -15.15 25.63
CA LEU A 254 22.80 -15.72 24.41
C LEU A 254 22.51 -17.20 24.63
N LYS A 255 21.23 -17.63 24.54
CA LYS A 255 20.86 -19.04 24.77
C LYS A 255 21.45 -19.98 23.72
N ASN A 256 21.49 -19.54 22.46
CA ASN A 256 22.20 -20.24 21.38
C ASN A 256 23.03 -19.25 20.54
N PRO A 257 24.34 -19.13 20.81
CA PRO A 257 25.27 -18.28 20.07
C PRO A 257 25.31 -18.52 18.54
N TYR A 258 25.00 -19.74 18.08
CA TYR A 258 25.05 -20.07 16.65
C TYR A 258 23.82 -19.60 15.87
N HIS A 259 22.71 -19.34 16.57
CA HIS A 259 21.43 -18.91 15.99
C HIS A 259 21.09 -17.47 16.39
N PHE A 260 22.10 -16.61 16.49
CA PHE A 260 21.92 -15.17 16.72
C PHE A 260 22.55 -14.39 15.57
N ASN A 261 21.89 -13.33 15.12
CA ASN A 261 22.45 -12.44 14.10
C ASN A 261 22.32 -10.97 14.51
N LEU A 262 23.44 -10.26 14.48
CA LEU A 262 23.48 -8.80 14.58
C LEU A 262 23.94 -8.20 13.25
N ARG A 263 23.09 -7.36 12.66
CA ARG A 263 23.33 -6.64 11.40
C ARG A 263 23.27 -5.14 11.62
N GLY A 264 24.23 -4.60 12.35
CA GLY A 264 24.27 -3.18 12.71
C GLY A 264 25.02 -2.92 14.02
N THR A 265 24.46 -2.09 14.88
CA THR A 265 25.02 -1.72 16.18
C THR A 265 24.06 -2.06 17.31
N LEU A 266 24.60 -2.65 18.38
CA LEU A 266 23.87 -2.94 19.60
C LEU A 266 24.51 -2.16 20.75
N LYS A 267 23.73 -1.31 21.42
CA LYS A 267 24.06 -0.79 22.75
C LYS A 267 23.22 -1.54 23.77
N HIS A 268 23.82 -2.00 24.86
CA HIS A 268 23.12 -2.81 25.83
C HIS A 268 23.47 -2.42 27.27
N GLY A 269 22.52 -2.66 28.17
CA GLY A 269 22.71 -2.61 29.62
C GLY A 269 23.27 -3.92 30.17
N LYS A 270 23.01 -4.16 31.46
CA LYS A 270 23.37 -5.38 32.19
C LYS A 270 22.25 -6.42 32.16
N ASN A 271 22.58 -7.69 32.39
CA ASN A 271 21.63 -8.80 32.55
C ASN A 271 20.68 -8.99 31.37
N ILE A 272 21.18 -8.84 30.14
CA ILE A 272 20.39 -9.07 28.93
C ILE A 272 20.33 -10.56 28.62
N GLU A 273 19.14 -11.08 28.35
CA GLU A 273 18.93 -12.44 27.86
C GLU A 273 18.32 -12.42 26.44
N ILE A 274 18.94 -13.14 25.51
CA ILE A 274 18.47 -13.27 24.13
C ILE A 274 18.41 -14.75 23.77
N ASP A 275 17.24 -15.18 23.30
CA ASP A 275 16.99 -16.57 22.93
C ASP A 275 17.39 -16.87 21.46
N THR A 276 17.22 -18.13 21.04
CA THR A 276 17.60 -18.64 19.72
C THR A 276 16.78 -17.99 18.58
N GLY A 277 17.41 -17.80 17.43
CA GLY A 277 16.77 -17.30 16.22
C GLY A 277 16.53 -15.79 16.19
N VAL A 278 17.08 -15.02 17.14
CA VAL A 278 16.89 -13.57 17.20
C VAL A 278 17.77 -12.85 16.18
N ILE A 279 17.17 -11.88 15.48
CA ILE A 279 17.86 -11.01 14.51
C ILE A 279 17.72 -9.56 14.95
N LEU A 280 18.86 -8.89 15.16
CA LEU A 280 18.92 -7.47 15.47
C LEU A 280 19.50 -6.71 14.27
N GLU A 281 18.81 -5.70 13.75
CA GLU A 281 19.25 -4.95 12.57
C GLU A 281 19.26 -3.43 12.80
N GLY A 282 20.21 -2.74 12.17
CA GLY A 282 20.36 -1.29 12.31
C GLY A 282 20.86 -0.89 13.70
N ASN A 283 20.30 0.18 14.27
CA ASN A 283 20.73 0.67 15.60
C ASN A 283 19.74 0.24 16.70
N VAL A 284 20.10 -0.78 17.47
CA VAL A 284 19.28 -1.32 18.56
C VAL A 284 19.89 -0.94 19.91
N ILE A 285 19.04 -0.50 20.84
CA ILE A 285 19.45 -0.14 22.20
C ILE A 285 18.58 -0.91 23.20
N LEU A 286 19.22 -1.67 24.08
CA LEU A 286 18.58 -2.46 25.14
C LEU A 286 19.00 -1.92 26.51
N GLY A 287 18.03 -1.60 27.38
CA GLY A 287 18.27 -1.26 28.78
C GLY A 287 18.58 -2.49 29.63
N ASN A 288 18.93 -2.29 30.91
CA ASN A 288 19.17 -3.39 31.87
C ASN A 288 17.98 -4.36 31.99
N ASP A 289 18.28 -5.64 32.23
CA ASP A 289 17.31 -6.70 32.56
C ASP A 289 16.25 -6.93 31.46
N VAL A 290 16.58 -6.64 30.20
CA VAL A 290 15.73 -6.92 29.04
C VAL A 290 15.86 -8.39 28.63
N LYS A 291 14.71 -9.02 28.33
CA LYS A 291 14.64 -10.41 27.83
C LYS A 291 14.01 -10.44 26.45
N ILE A 292 14.61 -11.17 25.52
CA ILE A 292 14.13 -11.31 24.13
C ILE A 292 13.93 -12.80 23.82
N GLY A 293 12.69 -13.17 23.53
CA GLY A 293 12.27 -14.52 23.19
C GLY A 293 12.61 -14.92 21.76
N ALA A 294 12.53 -16.23 21.50
CA ALA A 294 13.02 -16.86 20.28
C ALA A 294 12.39 -16.30 18.99
N GLY A 295 13.18 -16.27 17.91
CA GLY A 295 12.69 -15.89 16.57
C GLY A 295 12.28 -14.42 16.41
N SER A 296 12.54 -13.56 17.40
CA SER A 296 12.18 -12.13 17.34
C SER A 296 13.11 -11.34 16.41
N ILE A 297 12.55 -10.35 15.71
CA ILE A 297 13.29 -9.47 14.79
C ILE A 297 13.13 -8.02 15.25
N ILE A 298 14.25 -7.35 15.54
CA ILE A 298 14.22 -5.98 16.09
C ILE A 298 15.10 -5.07 15.23
N ARG A 299 14.50 -4.00 14.72
CA ARG A 299 15.14 -3.05 13.79
C ARG A 299 15.07 -1.63 14.35
N ASN A 300 16.21 -0.93 14.42
CA ASN A 300 16.27 0.51 14.74
C ASN A 300 15.43 0.94 15.97
N SER A 301 15.43 0.14 17.03
CA SER A 301 14.48 0.31 18.14
C SER A 301 15.19 0.45 19.49
N PHE A 302 14.51 1.12 20.42
CA PHE A 302 14.94 1.32 21.79
C PHE A 302 14.01 0.57 22.73
N ILE A 303 14.57 -0.31 23.57
CA ILE A 303 13.83 -1.09 24.57
C ILE A 303 14.41 -0.76 25.94
N ASN A 304 13.59 -0.16 26.81
CA ASN A 304 14.02 0.28 28.13
C ASN A 304 14.08 -0.88 29.15
N HIS A 305 14.52 -0.56 30.36
CA HIS A 305 14.81 -1.53 31.42
C HIS A 305 13.65 -2.49 31.74
N GLN A 306 13.98 -3.72 32.09
CA GLN A 306 13.07 -4.75 32.63
C GLN A 306 11.93 -5.16 31.67
N SER A 307 12.00 -4.76 30.40
CA SER A 307 11.00 -5.11 29.40
C SER A 307 11.25 -6.49 28.79
N GLN A 308 10.16 -7.22 28.54
CA GLN A 308 10.18 -8.57 28.00
C GLN A 308 9.56 -8.59 26.61
N ILE A 309 10.35 -9.01 25.62
CA ILE A 309 9.88 -9.30 24.27
C ILE A 309 9.69 -10.82 24.19
N LYS A 310 8.48 -11.25 23.89
CA LYS A 310 8.10 -12.66 23.70
C LYS A 310 8.38 -13.11 22.28
N GLU A 311 8.27 -14.42 22.08
CA GLU A 311 8.66 -15.15 20.89
C GLU A 311 8.00 -14.60 19.61
N TYR A 312 8.74 -14.68 18.49
CA TYR A 312 8.26 -14.31 17.15
C TYR A 312 7.67 -12.89 17.05
N THR A 313 8.24 -11.95 17.81
CA THR A 313 7.82 -10.54 17.77
C THR A 313 8.68 -9.75 16.79
N ILE A 314 8.04 -8.95 15.94
CA ILE A 314 8.71 -8.09 14.97
C ILE A 314 8.56 -6.62 15.40
N ILE A 315 9.67 -5.91 15.52
CA ILE A 315 9.72 -4.52 16.02
C ILE A 315 10.55 -3.66 15.07
N GLU A 316 9.98 -2.58 14.54
CA GLU A 316 10.66 -1.70 13.59
C GLU A 316 10.48 -0.21 13.91
N ASN A 317 11.58 0.48 14.21
CA ASN A 317 11.61 1.92 14.51
C ASN A 317 10.66 2.31 15.66
N VAL A 318 10.74 1.59 16.78
CA VAL A 318 9.85 1.70 17.95
C VAL A 318 10.63 2.10 19.21
N LYS A 319 9.98 2.85 20.10
CA LYS A 319 10.46 3.12 21.46
C LYS A 319 9.56 2.40 22.48
N ILE A 320 10.16 1.56 23.31
CA ILE A 320 9.46 0.77 24.33
C ILE A 320 9.94 1.21 25.71
N GLY A 321 8.99 1.52 26.60
CA GLY A 321 9.22 1.96 27.98
C GLY A 321 9.74 0.85 28.90
N LYS A 322 9.79 1.15 30.20
CA LYS A 322 10.24 0.22 31.24
C LYS A 322 9.14 -0.77 31.61
N ASN A 323 9.49 -1.98 32.01
CA ASN A 323 8.54 -2.99 32.50
C ASN A 323 7.42 -3.36 31.52
N CYS A 324 7.68 -3.27 30.21
CA CYS A 324 6.71 -3.62 29.18
C CYS A 324 6.73 -5.13 28.88
N ILE A 325 5.60 -5.70 28.50
CA ILE A 325 5.49 -7.09 28.03
C ILE A 325 4.93 -7.06 26.62
N ILE A 326 5.67 -7.57 25.63
CA ILE A 326 5.33 -7.47 24.21
C ILE A 326 5.34 -8.85 23.56
N GLY A 327 4.27 -9.20 22.86
CA GLY A 327 4.12 -10.47 22.13
C GLY A 327 3.56 -11.62 22.99
N PRO A 328 3.65 -12.88 22.51
CA PRO A 328 4.35 -13.33 21.28
C PRO A 328 3.61 -12.94 20.00
N PHE A 329 4.20 -13.15 18.81
CA PHE A 329 3.52 -12.92 17.51
C PHE A 329 2.96 -11.50 17.31
N CYS A 330 3.62 -10.51 17.89
CA CYS A 330 3.23 -9.10 17.77
C CYS A 330 4.05 -8.42 16.66
N HIS A 331 3.44 -7.45 15.97
CA HIS A 331 4.11 -6.62 14.96
C HIS A 331 4.01 -5.14 15.31
N LEU A 332 5.11 -4.56 15.78
CA LEU A 332 5.21 -3.13 16.09
C LEU A 332 5.94 -2.41 14.95
N ARG A 333 5.28 -1.44 14.33
CA ARG A 333 5.74 -0.72 13.15
C ARG A 333 6.18 0.70 13.49
N ASN A 334 6.73 1.36 12.47
CA ASN A 334 7.35 2.68 12.57
C ASN A 334 6.56 3.70 13.39
N TYR A 335 7.32 4.55 14.10
CA TYR A 335 6.81 5.67 14.90
C TYR A 335 5.86 5.27 16.04
N THR A 336 5.93 4.01 16.47
CA THR A 336 5.20 3.53 17.65
C THR A 336 5.99 3.86 18.92
N ILE A 337 5.30 4.38 19.94
CA ILE A 337 5.84 4.66 21.27
C ILE A 337 4.97 3.93 22.30
N LEU A 338 5.58 3.02 23.06
CA LEU A 338 4.94 2.32 24.16
C LEU A 338 5.49 2.87 25.47
N ASN A 339 4.64 3.46 26.30
CA ASN A 339 5.05 3.95 27.62
C ASN A 339 5.22 2.81 28.63
N ASN A 340 5.70 3.15 29.83
CA ASN A 340 6.05 2.18 30.86
C ASN A 340 4.88 1.25 31.23
N GLU A 341 5.19 0.01 31.61
CA GLU A 341 4.25 -0.97 32.14
C GLU A 341 3.12 -1.35 31.14
N THR A 342 3.31 -1.10 29.84
CA THR A 342 2.36 -1.50 28.80
C THR A 342 2.44 -2.98 28.49
N HIS A 343 1.30 -3.57 28.12
CA HIS A 343 1.21 -4.98 27.76
C HIS A 343 0.58 -5.13 26.37
N ILE A 344 1.39 -5.53 25.39
CA ILE A 344 0.95 -5.88 24.04
C ILE A 344 1.06 -7.38 23.89
N GLY A 345 -0.05 -8.06 23.59
CA GLY A 345 -0.06 -9.53 23.49
C GLY A 345 -0.01 -10.02 22.05
N ASN A 346 -0.66 -11.16 21.79
CA ASN A 346 -0.50 -11.91 20.55
C ASN A 346 -1.39 -11.46 19.40
N PHE A 347 -0.83 -11.53 18.18
CA PHE A 347 -1.49 -11.12 16.94
C PHE A 347 -1.97 -9.67 16.97
N VAL A 348 -1.20 -8.81 17.63
CA VAL A 348 -1.46 -7.37 17.68
C VAL A 348 -0.51 -6.66 16.72
N GLU A 349 -1.07 -5.78 15.89
CA GLU A 349 -0.31 -4.86 15.05
C GLU A 349 -0.49 -3.43 15.55
N ILE A 350 0.62 -2.72 15.77
CA ILE A 350 0.61 -1.29 16.14
C ILE A 350 1.46 -0.48 15.16
N LYS A 351 0.91 0.64 14.70
CA LYS A 351 1.58 1.53 13.74
C LYS A 351 1.30 3.00 14.04
N ASP A 352 2.32 3.86 13.92
CA ASP A 352 2.18 5.33 14.02
C ASP A 352 1.37 5.76 15.27
N SER A 353 1.58 5.11 16.41
CA SER A 353 0.71 5.26 17.59
C SER A 353 1.48 5.41 18.91
N ILE A 354 0.89 6.14 19.86
CA ILE A 354 1.40 6.31 21.23
C ILE A 354 0.47 5.58 22.19
N ILE A 355 1.03 4.68 23.00
CA ILE A 355 0.31 3.90 24.00
C ILE A 355 0.73 4.34 25.40
N GLY A 356 -0.22 4.83 26.18
CA GLY A 356 -0.04 5.36 27.53
C GLY A 356 0.36 4.31 28.56
N LYS A 357 0.78 4.77 29.74
CA LYS A 357 1.34 3.94 30.80
C LYS A 357 0.32 2.89 31.28
N LYS A 358 0.75 1.66 31.57
CA LYS A 358 -0.13 0.58 32.10
C LYS A 358 -1.28 0.13 31.18
N SER A 359 -1.32 0.61 29.93
CA SER A 359 -2.37 0.23 28.97
C SER A 359 -2.11 -1.14 28.35
N LYS A 360 -3.18 -1.85 28.01
CA LYS A 360 -3.16 -3.27 27.60
C LYS A 360 -3.91 -3.47 26.28
N ILE A 361 -3.26 -4.11 25.31
CA ILE A 361 -3.83 -4.53 24.01
C ILE A 361 -3.36 -5.96 23.78
N LYS A 362 -4.19 -6.95 24.17
CA LYS A 362 -3.66 -8.30 24.36
C LYS A 362 -3.83 -9.24 23.18
N HIS A 363 -4.85 -9.08 22.34
CA HIS A 363 -5.19 -10.12 21.39
C HIS A 363 -5.80 -9.57 20.09
N LEU A 364 -5.32 -10.02 18.93
CA LEU A 364 -6.02 -9.91 17.63
C LEU A 364 -6.45 -8.47 17.25
N SER A 365 -5.63 -7.47 17.57
CA SER A 365 -6.01 -6.05 17.39
C SER A 365 -5.11 -5.32 16.42
N TYR A 366 -5.69 -4.37 15.67
CA TYR A 366 -4.93 -3.40 14.87
C TYR A 366 -5.12 -1.99 15.43
N ILE A 367 -4.01 -1.37 15.84
CA ILE A 367 -3.97 0.01 16.35
C ILE A 367 -3.06 0.86 15.45
N GLY A 368 -3.67 1.73 14.66
CA GLY A 368 -3.01 2.57 13.68
C GLY A 368 -3.33 4.05 13.89
N ASN A 369 -2.32 4.92 13.78
CA ASN A 369 -2.49 6.37 13.86
C ASN A 369 -3.30 6.81 15.11
N SER A 370 -2.90 6.32 16.28
CA SER A 370 -3.68 6.48 17.51
C SER A 370 -2.88 7.08 18.67
N GLU A 371 -3.55 7.86 19.51
CA GLU A 371 -3.04 8.27 20.83
C GLU A 371 -3.94 7.65 21.89
N ILE A 372 -3.39 6.72 22.66
CA ILE A 372 -4.09 5.99 23.70
C ILE A 372 -3.52 6.41 25.05
N GLY A 373 -4.40 6.83 25.97
CA GLY A 373 -4.07 7.23 27.32
C GLY A 373 -3.55 6.09 28.19
N SER A 374 -3.36 6.39 29.46
CA SER A 374 -2.89 5.48 30.50
C SER A 374 -4.01 4.59 31.03
N GLN A 375 -3.64 3.39 31.49
CA GLN A 375 -4.55 2.39 32.08
C GLN A 375 -5.75 2.04 31.18
N VAL A 376 -5.58 2.14 29.87
CA VAL A 376 -6.61 1.76 28.89
C VAL A 376 -6.58 0.25 28.68
N ASN A 377 -7.76 -0.36 28.60
CA ASN A 377 -7.91 -1.76 28.24
C ASN A 377 -8.59 -1.87 26.87
N ILE A 378 -7.86 -2.40 25.88
CA ILE A 378 -8.39 -2.69 24.55
C ILE A 378 -8.71 -4.18 24.47
N GLY A 379 -10.00 -4.48 24.34
CA GLY A 379 -10.53 -5.82 24.18
C GLY A 379 -10.03 -6.50 22.91
N ALA A 380 -10.07 -7.83 22.92
CA ALA A 380 -9.58 -8.66 21.82
C ALA A 380 -10.34 -8.37 20.52
N GLY A 381 -9.66 -8.35 19.37
CA GLY A 381 -10.34 -8.14 18.07
C GLY A 381 -10.65 -6.68 17.75
N SER A 382 -10.32 -5.73 18.64
CA SER A 382 -10.64 -4.32 18.43
C SER A 382 -9.70 -3.67 17.41
N ILE A 383 -10.27 -2.83 16.55
CA ILE A 383 -9.61 -2.27 15.37
C ILE A 383 -9.82 -0.76 15.34
N THR A 384 -8.74 0.00 15.16
CA THR A 384 -8.83 1.41 14.79
C THR A 384 -8.94 1.52 13.27
N CYS A 385 -10.13 1.82 12.76
CA CYS A 385 -10.36 2.04 11.34
C CYS A 385 -9.85 3.44 10.98
N ASN A 386 -8.53 3.53 10.76
CA ASN A 386 -7.82 4.79 10.56
C ASN A 386 -7.76 5.23 9.10
N TYR A 387 -8.18 4.43 8.12
CA TYR A 387 -8.06 4.72 6.70
C TYR A 387 -9.42 4.70 6.01
N ASP A 388 -9.73 5.77 5.26
CA ASP A 388 -11.01 5.96 4.56
C ASP A 388 -10.93 5.68 3.04
N GLY A 389 -9.79 5.16 2.56
CA GLY A 389 -9.48 5.02 1.13
C GLY A 389 -8.65 6.16 0.54
N PHE A 390 -8.50 7.29 1.24
CA PHE A 390 -7.71 8.44 0.76
C PHE A 390 -6.67 8.92 1.76
N LYS A 391 -7.07 9.10 3.01
CA LYS A 391 -6.20 9.63 4.07
C LYS A 391 -6.31 8.79 5.33
N LYS A 392 -5.29 8.91 6.18
CA LYS A 392 -5.34 8.37 7.52
C LYS A 392 -5.80 9.41 8.52
N SER A 393 -6.79 9.05 9.34
CA SER A 393 -7.34 9.89 10.40
C SER A 393 -6.93 9.33 11.76
N LYS A 394 -6.90 10.20 12.77
CA LYS A 394 -6.38 9.87 14.11
C LYS A 394 -7.49 9.40 15.05
N THR A 395 -7.18 8.38 15.85
CA THR A 395 -8.01 7.94 16.98
C THR A 395 -7.38 8.40 18.28
N ILE A 396 -8.13 9.15 19.10
CA ILE A 396 -7.66 9.64 20.40
C ILE A 396 -8.51 8.97 21.49
N ILE A 397 -7.85 8.30 22.43
CA ILE A 397 -8.48 7.57 23.52
C ILE A 397 -7.89 8.11 24.82
N GLY A 398 -8.74 8.62 25.70
CA GLY A 398 -8.37 9.15 27.01
C GLY A 398 -7.87 8.09 28.00
N ASP A 399 -7.63 8.51 29.22
CA ASP A 399 -7.15 7.67 30.32
C ASP A 399 -8.28 6.78 30.89
N ASN A 400 -7.92 5.63 31.47
CA ASN A 400 -8.84 4.70 32.13
C ASN A 400 -10.03 4.24 31.24
N VAL A 401 -9.86 4.20 29.92
CA VAL A 401 -10.90 3.76 29.00
C VAL A 401 -10.94 2.23 28.92
N PHE A 402 -12.14 1.66 28.94
CA PHE A 402 -12.36 0.24 28.65
C PHE A 402 -13.03 0.10 27.29
N ILE A 403 -12.41 -0.65 26.38
CA ILE A 403 -12.96 -0.95 25.06
C ILE A 403 -13.26 -2.44 25.00
N GLY A 404 -14.54 -2.78 24.82
CA GLY A 404 -14.97 -4.15 24.68
C GLY A 404 -14.31 -4.85 23.50
N SER A 405 -14.37 -6.18 23.50
CA SER A 405 -13.83 -6.99 22.42
C SER A 405 -14.56 -6.71 21.11
N ASN A 406 -13.85 -6.84 19.99
CA ASN A 406 -14.35 -6.67 18.63
C ASN A 406 -15.06 -5.32 18.44
N THR A 407 -14.45 -4.24 18.95
CA THR A 407 -14.92 -2.87 18.72
C THR A 407 -14.19 -2.26 17.53
N GLU A 408 -14.94 -1.72 16.58
CA GLU A 408 -14.38 -0.90 15.50
C GLU A 408 -14.45 0.59 15.85
N LEU A 409 -13.29 1.24 15.96
CA LEU A 409 -13.16 2.67 16.23
C LEU A 409 -12.93 3.40 14.92
N ILE A 410 -13.97 4.03 14.37
CA ILE A 410 -13.87 4.72 13.08
C ILE A 410 -13.30 6.12 13.28
N ALA A 411 -12.04 6.31 12.89
CA ALA A 411 -11.38 7.61 12.95
C ALA A 411 -11.95 8.59 11.91
N PRO A 412 -11.92 9.92 12.15
CA PRO A 412 -11.40 10.58 13.35
C PRO A 412 -12.36 10.46 14.53
N ILE A 413 -11.82 10.14 15.68
CA ILE A 413 -12.60 9.89 16.89
C ILE A 413 -11.84 10.33 18.13
N GLN A 414 -12.56 10.87 19.11
CA GLN A 414 -12.04 11.18 20.42
C GLN A 414 -12.94 10.55 21.49
N ILE A 415 -12.34 9.72 22.34
CA ILE A 415 -12.99 9.05 23.47
C ILE A 415 -12.44 9.69 24.74
N SER A 416 -13.33 10.25 25.56
CA SER A 416 -12.97 10.88 26.82
C SER A 416 -12.51 9.87 27.88
N ASP A 417 -11.80 10.37 28.88
CA ASP A 417 -11.35 9.56 30.02
C ASP A 417 -12.50 8.82 30.72
N ASN A 418 -12.20 7.67 31.33
CA ASN A 418 -13.14 6.84 32.09
C ASN A 418 -14.35 6.35 31.28
N THR A 419 -14.25 6.33 29.95
CA THR A 419 -15.31 5.81 29.07
C THR A 419 -15.26 4.28 29.02
N THR A 420 -16.43 3.64 28.98
CA THR A 420 -16.58 2.21 28.70
C THR A 420 -17.34 2.02 27.39
N ILE A 421 -16.78 1.24 26.47
CA ILE A 421 -17.39 0.87 25.19
C ILE A 421 -17.70 -0.62 25.24
N ALA A 422 -18.92 -1.01 24.88
CA ALA A 422 -19.36 -2.40 24.88
C ALA A 422 -18.69 -3.22 23.76
N ALA A 423 -18.60 -4.54 23.95
CA ALA A 423 -18.10 -5.44 22.91
C ALA A 423 -18.97 -5.39 21.65
N GLY A 424 -18.37 -5.62 20.47
CA GLY A 424 -19.08 -5.58 19.18
C GLY A 424 -19.52 -4.18 18.73
N THR A 425 -19.11 -3.13 19.44
CA THR A 425 -19.52 -1.76 19.12
C THR A 425 -18.75 -1.24 17.91
N THR A 426 -19.46 -0.75 16.90
CA THR A 426 -18.89 0.17 15.92
C THR A 426 -19.06 1.60 16.43
N TYR A 427 -18.00 2.21 16.95
CA TYR A 427 -18.07 3.54 17.56
C TYR A 427 -17.76 4.63 16.52
N ILE A 428 -18.71 5.57 16.40
CA ILE A 428 -18.64 6.77 15.56
C ILE A 428 -19.00 8.00 16.40
N THR A 429 -18.21 9.08 16.35
CA THR A 429 -18.59 10.36 16.98
C THR A 429 -19.54 11.15 16.08
N GLN A 430 -20.64 11.67 16.64
CA GLN A 430 -21.44 12.73 16.02
C GLN A 430 -21.08 14.09 16.61
N LYS A 431 -20.26 14.90 15.92
CA LYS A 431 -20.48 16.35 15.85
C LYS A 431 -19.76 17.03 14.68
N ASN A 432 -20.49 17.98 14.10
CA ASN A 432 -20.31 18.78 12.88
C ASN A 432 -20.37 18.04 11.54
N LYS A 433 -21.40 18.45 10.78
CA LYS A 433 -21.69 18.14 9.38
C LYS A 433 -20.39 18.10 8.57
N ASN A 434 -20.25 17.07 7.75
CA ASN A 434 -19.11 16.79 6.86
C ASN A 434 -18.12 15.79 7.46
N ILE A 435 -18.53 14.52 7.58
CA ILE A 435 -17.75 13.44 6.98
C ILE A 435 -18.69 12.38 6.42
N LYS A 436 -18.32 12.05 5.21
CA LYS A 436 -18.84 11.15 4.22
C LYS A 436 -18.81 9.70 4.66
N LYS A 437 -19.95 9.03 4.54
CA LYS A 437 -20.07 7.57 4.62
C LYS A 437 -19.58 6.92 3.33
N THR A 438 -18.77 5.87 3.43
CA THR A 438 -18.42 4.98 2.32
C THR A 438 -18.43 3.51 2.77
N GLY A 439 -19.51 2.79 2.45
CA GLY A 439 -19.49 1.41 1.94
C GLY A 439 -20.73 1.17 1.05
N PHE A 440 -20.53 0.72 -0.20
CA PHE A 440 -21.44 0.58 -1.37
C PHE A 440 -21.37 1.72 -2.40
N ILE A 441 -20.78 1.45 -3.57
CA ILE A 441 -20.78 2.26 -4.82
C ILE A 441 -21.71 3.49 -4.73
N TYR A 442 -21.18 4.60 -4.20
CA TYR A 442 -21.92 5.85 -3.99
C TYR A 442 -21.70 6.75 -5.19
N MET A 443 -22.71 6.87 -6.04
CA MET A 443 -22.61 7.73 -7.21
C MET A 443 -22.86 9.20 -6.85
N CYS A 444 -21.93 10.05 -7.29
CA CYS A 444 -22.21 11.44 -7.59
C CYS A 444 -23.42 11.58 -8.53
N GLY A 445 -24.21 12.64 -8.41
CA GLY A 445 -25.35 12.84 -9.31
C GLY A 445 -24.88 13.43 -10.64
N ILE A 446 -25.21 12.80 -11.77
CA ILE A 446 -25.13 13.43 -13.10
C ILE A 446 -26.55 13.77 -13.55
N VAL A 447 -26.76 14.99 -14.03
CA VAL A 447 -27.97 15.39 -14.78
C VAL A 447 -27.54 16.20 -15.98
N ALA A 448 -28.02 15.86 -17.17
CA ALA A 448 -27.79 16.64 -18.38
C ALA A 448 -29.02 16.56 -19.30
N ALA A 449 -29.19 17.53 -20.19
CA ALA A 449 -30.27 17.49 -21.18
C ALA A 449 -30.00 18.31 -22.43
N VAL A 450 -30.77 18.02 -23.47
CA VAL A 450 -30.93 18.84 -24.67
C VAL A 450 -32.42 19.17 -24.81
N THR A 451 -32.78 20.44 -24.67
CA THR A 451 -34.16 20.94 -24.57
C THR A 451 -34.45 22.05 -25.60
N GLN A 452 -35.72 22.42 -25.78
CA GLN A 452 -36.09 23.65 -26.52
C GLN A 452 -36.11 24.89 -25.64
N ARG A 453 -36.48 24.69 -24.37
CA ARG A 453 -36.59 25.71 -23.34
C ARG A 453 -35.29 25.90 -22.58
N ASN A 454 -35.20 26.96 -21.78
CA ASN A 454 -34.07 27.20 -20.90
C ASN A 454 -33.90 26.03 -19.91
N ILE A 455 -32.70 25.45 -19.87
CA ILE A 455 -32.39 24.22 -19.13
C ILE A 455 -32.04 24.46 -17.67
N ILE A 456 -31.80 25.72 -17.25
CA ILE A 456 -31.25 26.03 -15.92
C ILE A 456 -32.12 25.48 -14.77
N ASN A 457 -33.42 25.78 -14.77
CA ASN A 457 -34.33 25.30 -13.71
C ASN A 457 -34.40 23.77 -13.71
N PHE A 458 -34.41 23.16 -14.89
CA PHE A 458 -34.36 21.71 -15.03
C PHE A 458 -33.10 21.12 -14.38
N LEU A 459 -31.92 21.67 -14.68
CA LEU A 459 -30.68 21.16 -14.11
C LEU A 459 -30.68 21.28 -12.58
N LEU A 460 -31.09 22.44 -12.05
CA LEU A 460 -31.09 22.73 -10.61
C LEU A 460 -32.09 21.86 -9.83
N GLU A 461 -33.32 21.72 -10.31
CA GLU A 461 -34.34 20.92 -9.62
C GLU A 461 -33.99 19.44 -9.60
N ASN A 462 -33.48 18.92 -10.72
CA ASN A 462 -33.23 17.49 -10.85
C ASN A 462 -31.90 17.07 -10.22
N ILE A 463 -30.88 17.93 -10.23
CA ILE A 463 -29.65 17.66 -9.47
C ILE A 463 -29.90 17.71 -7.96
N LYS A 464 -30.80 18.57 -7.48
CA LYS A 464 -31.23 18.61 -6.07
C LYS A 464 -31.89 17.31 -5.62
N ARG A 465 -32.60 16.61 -6.52
CA ARG A 465 -33.21 15.31 -6.21
C ARG A 465 -32.17 14.20 -6.05
N LEU A 466 -31.02 14.36 -6.68
CA LEU A 466 -29.87 13.48 -6.48
C LEU A 466 -29.07 13.83 -5.23
N GLU A 467 -29.43 14.89 -4.48
CA GLU A 467 -28.75 15.33 -3.25
C GLU A 467 -29.23 14.58 -1.98
N TYR A 468 -29.39 13.25 -2.04
CA TYR A 468 -29.96 12.48 -0.93
C TYR A 468 -28.93 12.02 0.13
N ARG A 469 -27.62 12.28 -0.07
CA ARG A 469 -26.53 11.80 0.80
C ARG A 469 -25.60 12.87 1.38
N GLY A 470 -25.86 14.16 1.12
CA GLY A 470 -25.10 15.28 1.72
C GLY A 470 -23.80 15.62 0.98
N TYR A 471 -23.90 15.97 -0.30
CA TYR A 471 -22.76 16.22 -1.18
C TYR A 471 -21.95 17.46 -0.78
N ASP A 472 -20.65 17.40 -1.06
CA ASP A 472 -19.68 18.41 -0.63
C ASP A 472 -19.58 19.60 -1.59
N SER A 473 -19.94 19.40 -2.86
CA SER A 473 -19.94 20.48 -3.84
C SER A 473 -20.87 20.17 -5.01
N SER A 474 -21.29 21.21 -5.73
CA SER A 474 -22.14 21.07 -6.91
C SER A 474 -21.87 22.16 -7.94
N GLY A 475 -22.17 21.85 -9.20
CA GLY A 475 -22.01 22.81 -10.27
C GLY A 475 -22.81 22.46 -11.50
N LEU A 476 -22.90 23.42 -12.41
CA LEU A 476 -23.50 23.26 -13.73
C LEU A 476 -22.70 24.03 -14.77
N ALA A 477 -22.83 23.59 -16.02
CA ALA A 477 -22.36 24.31 -17.19
C ALA A 477 -23.41 24.18 -18.29
N ILE A 478 -23.63 25.29 -18.99
CA ILE A 478 -24.51 25.38 -20.16
C ILE A 478 -23.75 26.00 -21.33
N ILE A 479 -24.23 25.76 -22.54
CA ILE A 479 -23.81 26.54 -23.72
C ILE A 479 -24.82 27.67 -23.91
N ASN A 480 -24.33 28.90 -23.94
CA ASN A 480 -25.17 30.08 -24.14
C ASN A 480 -25.46 30.32 -25.64
N LYS A 481 -26.25 31.35 -25.97
CA LYS A 481 -26.60 31.69 -27.35
C LYS A 481 -25.39 32.03 -28.25
N ASN A 482 -24.28 32.44 -27.65
CA ASN A 482 -23.04 32.79 -28.36
C ASN A 482 -22.09 31.59 -28.49
N ASN A 483 -22.58 30.37 -28.28
CA ASN A 483 -21.79 29.14 -28.29
C ASN A 483 -20.62 29.13 -27.30
N ASN A 484 -20.73 29.88 -26.20
CA ASN A 484 -19.75 29.93 -25.13
C ASN A 484 -20.25 29.22 -23.88
N PHE A 485 -19.34 28.63 -23.11
CA PHE A 485 -19.70 28.01 -21.85
C PHE A 485 -19.98 29.04 -20.76
N SER A 486 -21.11 28.90 -20.09
CA SER A 486 -21.38 29.57 -18.81
C SER A 486 -21.37 28.52 -17.69
N ARG A 487 -20.42 28.64 -16.77
CA ARG A 487 -20.20 27.68 -15.67
C ARG A 487 -20.41 28.33 -14.31
N VAL A 488 -21.08 27.59 -13.42
CA VAL A 488 -21.23 27.94 -12.00
C VAL A 488 -20.83 26.74 -11.16
N ARG A 489 -19.98 26.97 -10.16
CA ARG A 489 -19.54 25.96 -9.20
C ARG A 489 -19.65 26.53 -7.79
N CYS A 490 -19.95 25.66 -6.84
CA CYS A 490 -19.99 26.01 -5.43
C CYS A 490 -19.55 24.81 -4.59
N VAL A 491 -18.92 25.11 -3.46
CA VAL A 491 -18.79 24.16 -2.35
C VAL A 491 -20.11 24.18 -1.58
N GLY A 492 -20.46 23.09 -0.92
CA GLY A 492 -21.70 22.97 -0.16
C GLY A 492 -22.86 22.39 -0.95
N LYS A 493 -24.06 22.57 -0.40
CA LYS A 493 -25.29 21.93 -0.88
C LYS A 493 -25.80 22.56 -2.17
N VAL A 494 -26.65 21.84 -2.91
CA VAL A 494 -27.28 22.31 -4.16
C VAL A 494 -28.05 23.61 -3.97
N ASN A 495 -28.55 23.91 -2.77
CA ASN A 495 -29.16 25.21 -2.48
C ASN A 495 -28.19 26.39 -2.70
N GLU A 496 -26.90 26.24 -2.43
CA GLU A 496 -25.90 27.28 -2.70
C GLU A 496 -25.70 27.50 -4.21
N LEU A 497 -25.78 26.41 -4.99
CA LEU A 497 -25.73 26.48 -6.46
C LEU A 497 -26.95 27.24 -7.00
N ILE A 498 -28.14 27.00 -6.44
CA ILE A 498 -29.38 27.68 -6.82
C ILE A 498 -29.23 29.19 -6.60
N GLU A 499 -28.76 29.61 -5.42
CA GLU A 499 -28.58 31.01 -5.09
C GLU A 499 -27.51 31.69 -5.96
N LYS A 500 -26.35 31.04 -6.18
CA LYS A 500 -25.32 31.57 -7.10
C LYS A 500 -25.82 31.67 -8.55
N THR A 501 -26.68 30.76 -8.99
CA THR A 501 -27.20 30.75 -10.37
C THR A 501 -28.24 31.84 -10.59
N LYS A 502 -29.12 32.09 -9.62
CA LYS A 502 -30.12 33.20 -9.68
C LYS A 502 -29.46 34.55 -9.95
N LYS A 503 -28.30 34.81 -9.32
CA LYS A 503 -27.54 36.06 -9.48
C LYS A 503 -26.97 36.28 -10.89
N LYS A 504 -26.78 35.22 -11.69
CA LYS A 504 -26.09 35.27 -12.99
C LYS A 504 -27.01 35.31 -14.23
N LYS A 505 -28.34 35.25 -14.07
CA LYS A 505 -29.34 35.28 -15.18
C LYS A 505 -28.93 34.43 -16.40
N LEU A 506 -28.58 33.15 -16.17
CA LEU A 506 -28.07 32.26 -17.22
C LEU A 506 -29.18 31.76 -18.17
N PHE A 507 -28.85 31.60 -19.45
CA PHE A 507 -29.73 31.03 -20.47
C PHE A 507 -28.99 30.06 -21.38
N GLY A 508 -29.53 28.85 -21.54
CA GLY A 508 -29.03 27.85 -22.47
C GLY A 508 -30.03 26.72 -22.67
N THR A 509 -29.97 26.04 -23.81
CA THR A 509 -30.87 24.93 -24.19
C THR A 509 -30.20 23.55 -24.07
N ILE A 510 -28.90 23.53 -23.77
CA ILE A 510 -28.09 22.34 -23.53
C ILE A 510 -27.20 22.59 -22.32
N GLY A 511 -27.04 21.56 -21.50
CA GLY A 511 -26.17 21.67 -20.34
C GLY A 511 -26.10 20.41 -19.52
N LEU A 512 -25.19 20.47 -18.56
CA LEU A 512 -24.84 19.40 -17.65
C LEU A 512 -24.64 19.96 -16.23
N ALA A 513 -25.03 19.16 -15.25
CA ALA A 513 -24.95 19.48 -13.84
C ALA A 513 -24.48 18.25 -13.06
N HIS A 514 -23.81 18.52 -11.96
CA HIS A 514 -23.19 17.49 -11.15
C HIS A 514 -23.19 17.83 -9.67
N THR A 515 -23.43 16.81 -8.86
CA THR A 515 -23.17 16.85 -7.42
C THR A 515 -21.96 15.99 -7.15
N ARG A 516 -20.91 16.62 -6.63
CA ARG A 516 -19.64 15.96 -6.37
C ARG A 516 -19.52 15.62 -4.90
N TRP A 517 -19.31 14.34 -4.68
CA TRP A 517 -18.75 13.78 -3.47
C TRP A 517 -17.24 13.63 -3.71
N ALA A 518 -16.44 14.62 -3.29
CA ALA A 518 -14.98 14.54 -3.35
C ALA A 518 -14.41 13.18 -2.87
N THR A 519 -14.04 12.33 -3.83
CA THR A 519 -13.23 11.12 -3.65
C THR A 519 -11.77 11.48 -3.95
N HIS A 520 -11.50 12.03 -5.13
CA HIS A 520 -10.17 12.55 -5.50
C HIS A 520 -10.04 14.05 -5.30
N GLY A 521 -9.08 14.49 -4.48
CA GLY A 521 -8.76 15.91 -4.27
C GLY A 521 -9.73 16.63 -3.31
N LYS A 522 -9.21 17.61 -2.57
CA LYS A 522 -9.97 18.28 -1.49
C LYS A 522 -11.28 18.91 -1.94
N VAL A 523 -12.21 19.11 -1.00
CA VAL A 523 -13.43 19.90 -1.23
C VAL A 523 -13.02 21.34 -1.55
N SER A 524 -13.19 21.74 -2.80
CA SER A 524 -12.88 23.09 -3.26
C SER A 524 -13.66 23.39 -4.53
N GLU A 525 -13.90 24.68 -4.80
CA GLU A 525 -14.56 25.09 -6.05
C GLU A 525 -13.76 24.67 -7.30
N LYS A 526 -12.42 24.63 -7.20
CA LYS A 526 -11.53 24.19 -8.30
C LYS A 526 -11.75 22.73 -8.68
N ASN A 527 -11.97 21.86 -7.69
CA ASN A 527 -12.22 20.43 -7.88
C ASN A 527 -13.69 20.09 -8.17
N THR A 528 -14.59 21.08 -8.15
CA THR A 528 -16.02 20.86 -8.43
C THR A 528 -16.24 20.69 -9.93
N HIS A 529 -17.09 19.75 -10.31
CA HIS A 529 -17.53 19.58 -11.69
C HIS A 529 -18.55 20.68 -12.05
N PRO A 530 -18.70 21.07 -13.32
CA PRO A 530 -18.05 20.52 -14.52
C PRO A 530 -16.62 21.02 -14.79
N HIS A 531 -15.82 20.17 -15.43
CA HIS A 531 -14.50 20.54 -15.95
C HIS A 531 -14.58 20.90 -17.43
N ILE A 532 -13.75 21.85 -17.87
CA ILE A 532 -13.76 22.41 -19.22
C ILE A 532 -12.31 22.48 -19.72
N SER A 533 -12.08 22.05 -20.96
CA SER A 533 -10.85 22.27 -21.71
C SER A 533 -11.21 22.86 -23.06
N SER A 534 -10.85 24.12 -23.31
CA SER A 534 -11.21 24.83 -24.54
C SER A 534 -12.73 24.76 -24.79
N HIS A 535 -13.16 24.12 -25.88
CA HIS A 535 -14.56 23.96 -26.31
C HIS A 535 -15.23 22.67 -25.81
N ILE A 536 -14.57 21.86 -24.97
CA ILE A 536 -15.13 20.61 -24.44
C ILE A 536 -15.41 20.75 -22.94
N ALA A 537 -16.60 20.33 -22.49
CA ALA A 537 -16.97 20.26 -21.09
C ALA A 537 -17.47 18.87 -20.70
N ILE A 538 -17.17 18.44 -19.47
CA ILE A 538 -17.49 17.10 -18.98
C ILE A 538 -18.00 17.11 -17.54
N VAL A 539 -18.91 16.18 -17.26
CA VAL A 539 -19.20 15.65 -15.92
C VAL A 539 -18.95 14.16 -15.91
N HIS A 540 -18.45 13.66 -14.79
CA HIS A 540 -17.96 12.30 -14.65
C HIS A 540 -18.31 11.74 -13.26
N ASN A 541 -18.62 10.46 -13.22
CA ASN A 541 -18.74 9.64 -12.03
C ASN A 541 -17.79 8.46 -12.20
N GLY A 542 -17.18 8.01 -11.10
CA GLY A 542 -16.25 6.90 -11.13
C GLY A 542 -14.81 7.34 -10.83
N ILE A 543 -13.87 6.43 -11.09
CA ILE A 543 -12.44 6.61 -10.83
C ILE A 543 -11.67 6.21 -12.08
N ILE A 544 -10.77 7.09 -12.53
CA ILE A 544 -9.77 6.75 -13.55
C ILE A 544 -8.45 6.40 -12.87
N GLU A 545 -8.12 5.11 -12.85
CA GLU A 545 -6.97 4.54 -12.15
C GLU A 545 -5.64 5.02 -12.72
N ASN A 546 -5.55 5.15 -14.04
CA ASN A 546 -4.35 5.61 -14.74
C ASN A 546 -4.27 7.15 -14.93
N SER A 547 -5.07 7.91 -14.17
CA SER A 547 -5.15 9.38 -14.28
C SER A 547 -3.82 10.09 -14.01
N PHE A 548 -2.99 9.57 -13.09
CA PHE A 548 -1.67 10.15 -12.79
C PHE A 548 -0.71 10.07 -13.99
N GLN A 549 -0.68 8.91 -14.67
CA GLN A 549 0.18 8.70 -15.85
C GLN A 549 -0.27 9.60 -17.01
N LEU A 550 -1.59 9.67 -17.26
CA LEU A 550 -2.18 10.53 -18.28
C LEU A 550 -1.95 12.03 -17.99
N ARG A 551 -2.06 12.43 -16.72
CA ARG A 551 -1.75 13.80 -16.27
C ARG A 551 -0.30 14.16 -16.55
N SER A 552 0.64 13.28 -16.24
CA SER A 552 2.07 13.49 -16.53
C SER A 552 2.31 13.66 -18.04
N LEU A 553 1.68 12.83 -18.87
CA LEU A 553 1.76 12.92 -20.32
C LEU A 553 1.22 14.26 -20.83
N LEU A 554 0.02 14.67 -20.41
CA LEU A 554 -0.61 15.92 -20.86
C LEU A 554 0.13 17.16 -20.37
N THR A 555 0.72 17.11 -19.17
CA THR A 555 1.56 18.21 -18.65
C THR A 555 2.79 18.42 -19.55
N LYS A 556 3.43 17.33 -20.02
CA LYS A 556 4.53 17.42 -21.00
C LYS A 556 4.08 17.98 -22.36
N GLN A 557 2.80 17.87 -22.69
CA GLN A 557 2.20 18.43 -23.91
C GLN A 557 1.73 19.89 -23.72
N GLY A 558 2.05 20.53 -22.59
CA GLY A 558 1.77 21.94 -22.32
C GLY A 558 0.41 22.22 -21.66
N TYR A 559 -0.33 21.19 -21.21
CA TYR A 559 -1.57 21.40 -20.47
C TYR A 559 -1.32 21.80 -19.02
N ILE A 560 -2.01 22.86 -18.57
CA ILE A 560 -1.99 23.33 -17.18
C ILE A 560 -3.22 22.78 -16.46
N PHE A 561 -3.00 22.09 -15.34
CA PHE A 561 -4.06 21.55 -14.51
C PHE A 561 -4.35 22.44 -13.31
N TYR A 562 -5.62 22.77 -13.09
CA TYR A 562 -6.06 23.64 -11.99
C TYR A 562 -6.77 22.86 -10.87
N SER A 563 -7.11 21.61 -11.12
CA SER A 563 -7.76 20.70 -10.17
C SER A 563 -6.91 19.46 -9.94
N GLU A 564 -7.18 18.82 -8.80
CA GLU A 564 -6.61 17.53 -8.42
C GLU A 564 -7.44 16.35 -8.97
N THR A 565 -8.51 16.63 -9.73
CA THR A 565 -9.46 15.60 -10.16
C THR A 565 -8.97 14.84 -11.40
N ASP A 566 -9.33 13.57 -11.48
CA ASP A 566 -9.20 12.74 -12.68
C ASP A 566 -10.06 13.25 -13.84
N THR A 567 -11.16 13.94 -13.53
CA THR A 567 -12.11 14.47 -14.51
C THR A 567 -11.50 15.56 -15.38
N GLU A 568 -10.61 16.40 -14.83
CA GLU A 568 -9.84 17.36 -15.62
C GLU A 568 -8.84 16.67 -16.57
N VAL A 569 -8.32 15.50 -16.18
CA VAL A 569 -7.45 14.68 -17.04
C VAL A 569 -8.21 14.18 -18.25
N ILE A 570 -9.45 13.71 -18.07
CA ILE A 570 -10.29 13.25 -19.19
C ILE A 570 -10.55 14.39 -20.18
N VAL A 571 -10.98 15.57 -19.71
CA VAL A 571 -11.34 16.67 -20.62
C VAL A 571 -10.12 17.20 -21.39
N HIS A 572 -8.94 17.23 -20.77
CA HIS A 572 -7.70 17.56 -21.46
C HIS A 572 -7.25 16.47 -22.43
N LEU A 573 -7.44 15.18 -22.09
CA LEU A 573 -7.15 14.07 -22.99
C LEU A 573 -8.00 14.15 -24.26
N LEU A 574 -9.32 14.36 -24.12
CA LEU A 574 -10.23 14.52 -25.25
C LEU A 574 -9.82 15.71 -26.13
N HIS A 575 -9.54 16.86 -25.52
CA HIS A 575 -9.11 18.03 -26.28
C HIS A 575 -7.76 17.83 -26.97
N TRP A 576 -6.79 17.17 -26.32
CA TRP A 576 -5.49 16.86 -26.92
C TRP A 576 -5.62 15.89 -28.09
N GLU A 577 -6.41 14.82 -27.95
CA GLU A 577 -6.63 13.88 -29.04
C GLU A 577 -7.38 14.50 -30.22
N GLN A 578 -8.37 15.36 -29.95
CA GLN A 578 -9.06 16.10 -31.00
C GLN A 578 -8.12 17.05 -31.74
N LYS A 579 -7.30 17.81 -31.01
CA LYS A 579 -6.29 18.69 -31.59
C LYS A 579 -5.25 17.92 -32.43
N LYS A 580 -4.87 16.71 -31.98
CA LYS A 580 -3.88 15.87 -32.67
C LYS A 580 -4.44 15.24 -33.95
N THR A 581 -5.70 14.82 -33.94
CA THR A 581 -6.26 13.98 -35.02
C THR A 581 -7.22 14.71 -35.96
N GLY A 582 -7.77 15.86 -35.55
CA GLY A 582 -8.81 16.58 -36.30
C GLY A 582 -10.15 15.84 -36.39
N LYS A 583 -10.29 14.70 -35.71
CA LYS A 583 -11.45 13.82 -35.78
C LYS A 583 -12.66 14.37 -35.03
N SER A 584 -13.83 13.81 -35.32
CA SER A 584 -15.06 14.16 -34.61
C SER A 584 -14.98 13.78 -33.13
N LEU A 585 -15.70 14.50 -32.25
CA LEU A 585 -15.69 14.21 -30.81
C LEU A 585 -16.07 12.75 -30.48
N LEU A 586 -16.94 12.10 -31.28
CA LEU A 586 -17.28 10.70 -31.09
C LEU A 586 -16.08 9.76 -31.30
N GLU A 587 -15.31 9.99 -32.36
CA GLU A 587 -14.14 9.18 -32.69
C GLU A 587 -13.01 9.44 -31.70
N VAL A 588 -12.82 10.71 -31.31
CA VAL A 588 -11.89 11.10 -30.25
C VAL A 588 -12.25 10.41 -28.94
N MET A 589 -13.52 10.42 -28.55
CA MET A 589 -13.98 9.70 -27.35
C MET A 589 -13.68 8.21 -27.46
N ARG A 590 -14.00 7.54 -28.57
CA ARG A 590 -13.70 6.11 -28.76
C ARG A 590 -12.21 5.79 -28.56
N ASN A 591 -11.32 6.60 -29.13
CA ASN A 591 -9.87 6.41 -28.99
C ASN A 591 -9.39 6.67 -27.57
N SER A 592 -9.89 7.74 -26.95
CA SER A 592 -9.54 8.10 -25.58
C SER A 592 -10.04 7.06 -24.57
N LEU A 593 -11.22 6.46 -24.78
CA LEU A 593 -11.78 5.43 -23.91
C LEU A 593 -10.90 4.18 -23.83
N MET A 594 -10.23 3.79 -24.94
CA MET A 594 -9.26 2.68 -24.92
C MET A 594 -8.04 2.96 -24.04
N LYS A 595 -7.77 4.23 -23.73
CA LYS A 595 -6.64 4.65 -22.90
C LYS A 595 -7.03 4.83 -21.44
N LEU A 596 -8.31 4.76 -21.08
CA LEU A 596 -8.78 4.94 -19.70
C LEU A 596 -8.88 3.59 -19.00
N GLN A 597 -8.36 3.51 -17.78
CA GLN A 597 -8.48 2.35 -16.89
C GLN A 597 -9.33 2.72 -15.67
N GLY A 598 -10.23 1.83 -15.27
CA GLY A 598 -11.13 2.02 -14.14
C GLY A 598 -12.61 2.02 -14.53
N ASN A 599 -13.48 2.28 -13.56
CA ASN A 599 -14.93 2.34 -13.73
C ASN A 599 -15.37 3.80 -13.79
N TYR A 600 -16.06 4.19 -14.85
CA TYR A 600 -16.53 5.54 -15.07
C TYR A 600 -17.81 5.66 -15.92
N SER A 601 -18.60 6.68 -15.63
CA SER A 601 -19.64 7.18 -16.52
C SER A 601 -19.50 8.67 -16.70
N MET A 602 -19.66 9.16 -17.92
CA MET A 602 -19.48 10.58 -18.20
C MET A 602 -20.49 11.09 -19.21
N VAL A 603 -20.75 12.41 -19.13
CA VAL A 603 -21.49 13.15 -20.15
C VAL A 603 -20.63 14.31 -20.61
N VAL A 604 -20.43 14.37 -21.92
CA VAL A 604 -19.59 15.36 -22.59
C VAL A 604 -20.45 16.25 -23.48
N MET A 605 -20.15 17.55 -23.49
CA MET A 605 -20.71 18.53 -24.41
C MET A 605 -19.60 19.31 -25.12
N ASP A 606 -19.87 19.72 -26.35
CA ASP A 606 -18.97 20.46 -27.24
C ASP A 606 -19.62 21.79 -27.62
N SER A 607 -18.95 22.91 -27.33
CA SER A 607 -19.48 24.24 -27.64
C SER A 607 -19.52 24.53 -29.14
N HIS A 608 -18.71 23.85 -29.96
CA HIS A 608 -18.79 23.92 -31.42
C HIS A 608 -19.96 23.11 -31.99
N ASN A 609 -20.56 22.21 -31.20
CA ASN A 609 -21.73 21.43 -31.62
C ASN A 609 -22.81 21.41 -30.52
N PRO A 610 -23.50 22.55 -30.29
CA PRO A 610 -24.44 22.75 -29.18
C PRO A 610 -25.79 22.01 -29.36
N SER A 611 -25.85 20.99 -30.21
CA SER A 611 -27.07 20.25 -30.55
C SER A 611 -27.13 18.82 -30.00
N LYS A 612 -26.03 18.35 -29.38
CA LYS A 612 -25.89 16.96 -28.94
C LYS A 612 -25.07 16.84 -27.65
N LEU A 613 -25.43 15.84 -26.84
CA LEU A 613 -24.63 15.34 -25.72
C LEU A 613 -24.10 13.96 -26.07
N ILE A 614 -22.92 13.62 -25.55
CA ILE A 614 -22.38 12.25 -25.64
C ILE A 614 -22.29 11.69 -24.22
N ALA A 615 -23.01 10.60 -23.98
CA ALA A 615 -22.98 9.85 -22.72
C ALA A 615 -22.19 8.56 -22.89
N VAL A 616 -21.39 8.18 -21.89
CA VAL A 616 -20.61 6.94 -21.88
C VAL A 616 -20.83 6.22 -20.56
N CYS A 617 -21.07 4.92 -20.62
CA CYS A 617 -21.33 4.06 -19.46
C CYS A 617 -20.29 2.94 -19.38
N SER A 618 -19.46 2.93 -18.33
CA SER A 618 -18.55 1.83 -18.00
C SER A 618 -18.43 1.68 -16.47
N GLY A 619 -19.01 0.64 -15.88
CA GLY A 619 -18.99 0.37 -14.44
C GLY A 619 -19.90 1.27 -13.58
N CYS A 620 -20.20 2.49 -14.01
CA CYS A 620 -21.14 3.40 -13.35
C CYS A 620 -22.43 3.56 -14.18
N PRO A 621 -23.64 3.44 -13.60
CA PRO A 621 -24.87 3.50 -14.38
C PRO A 621 -25.19 4.90 -14.92
N LEU A 622 -25.72 4.92 -16.14
CA LEU A 622 -26.35 6.08 -16.76
C LEU A 622 -27.64 5.65 -17.43
N ILE A 623 -28.62 6.55 -17.38
CA ILE A 623 -29.92 6.36 -17.99
C ILE A 623 -30.27 7.55 -18.87
N ILE A 624 -31.07 7.29 -19.89
CA ILE A 624 -31.64 8.30 -20.77
C ILE A 624 -33.15 8.35 -20.52
N GLY A 625 -33.64 9.52 -20.10
CA GLY A 625 -35.07 9.81 -20.01
C GLY A 625 -35.58 10.35 -21.34
N LEU A 626 -36.66 9.78 -21.85
CA LEU A 626 -37.28 10.18 -23.11
C LEU A 626 -38.38 11.22 -22.89
N GLY A 627 -38.26 12.37 -23.55
CA GLY A 627 -39.29 13.42 -23.59
C GLY A 627 -39.79 13.68 -25.01
N THR A 628 -40.75 14.60 -25.14
CA THR A 628 -41.27 15.07 -26.43
C THR A 628 -40.47 16.28 -26.89
N LYS A 629 -39.64 16.15 -27.93
CA LYS A 629 -38.71 17.19 -28.41
C LYS A 629 -37.72 17.68 -27.33
N GLU A 630 -37.40 16.82 -26.36
CA GLU A 630 -36.32 16.98 -25.39
C GLU A 630 -35.89 15.60 -24.88
N ASN A 631 -34.60 15.44 -24.60
CA ASN A 631 -34.07 14.20 -24.03
C ASN A 631 -33.11 14.50 -22.89
N PHE A 632 -33.10 13.61 -21.90
CA PHE A 632 -32.43 13.81 -20.62
C PHE A 632 -31.48 12.67 -20.33
N ILE A 633 -30.38 12.94 -19.63
CA ILE A 633 -29.45 11.95 -19.13
C ILE A 633 -29.35 12.13 -17.61
N ALA A 634 -29.42 11.04 -16.86
CA ALA A 634 -29.18 11.06 -15.42
C ALA A 634 -28.42 9.82 -14.95
N SER A 635 -27.79 9.92 -13.79
CA SER A 635 -27.19 8.76 -13.12
C SER A 635 -28.22 7.87 -12.41
N ASP A 636 -29.43 8.39 -12.15
CA ASP A 636 -30.53 7.66 -11.50
C ASP A 636 -31.88 8.15 -12.02
N GLN A 637 -32.84 7.23 -12.20
CA GLN A 637 -34.21 7.53 -12.64
C GLN A 637 -34.94 8.48 -11.71
N ILE A 638 -34.62 8.49 -10.40
CA ILE A 638 -35.25 9.36 -9.41
C ILE A 638 -35.14 10.85 -9.79
N ALA A 639 -34.05 11.25 -10.46
CA ALA A 639 -33.87 12.60 -10.95
C ALA A 639 -34.91 13.03 -11.98
N LEU A 640 -35.48 12.08 -12.74
CA LEU A 640 -36.28 12.34 -13.93
C LEU A 640 -37.75 11.88 -13.80
N LEU A 641 -38.13 11.21 -12.70
CA LEU A 641 -39.47 10.63 -12.52
C LEU A 641 -40.63 11.66 -12.57
N ASN A 642 -40.37 12.94 -12.33
CA ASN A 642 -41.36 14.02 -12.50
C ASN A 642 -41.56 14.47 -13.95
N ILE A 643 -40.62 14.14 -14.83
CA ILE A 643 -40.59 14.61 -16.22
C ILE A 643 -41.00 13.50 -17.17
N THR A 644 -40.48 12.29 -16.95
CA THR A 644 -40.78 11.13 -17.78
C THR A 644 -40.77 9.85 -16.96
N LYS A 645 -41.56 8.88 -17.41
CA LYS A 645 -41.54 7.50 -16.92
C LYS A 645 -40.86 6.55 -17.91
N ARG A 646 -40.41 7.04 -19.06
CA ARG A 646 -39.83 6.23 -20.15
C ARG A 646 -38.32 6.38 -20.13
N PHE A 647 -37.64 5.27 -19.84
CA PHE A 647 -36.19 5.24 -19.66
C PHE A 647 -35.52 4.24 -20.59
N ILE A 648 -34.32 4.59 -21.03
CA ILE A 648 -33.36 3.68 -21.65
C ILE A 648 -32.18 3.56 -20.70
N TYR A 649 -31.86 2.35 -20.26
CA TYR A 649 -30.70 2.07 -19.40
C TYR A 649 -29.50 1.74 -20.29
N LEU A 650 -28.40 2.49 -20.12
CA LEU A 650 -27.14 2.20 -20.79
C LEU A 650 -26.46 1.00 -20.12
N LYS A 651 -25.82 0.14 -20.93
CA LYS A 651 -25.05 -1.01 -20.44
C LYS A 651 -23.55 -0.72 -20.50
N GLU A 652 -22.77 -1.66 -19.95
CA GLU A 652 -21.31 -1.63 -19.99
C GLU A 652 -20.78 -1.43 -21.41
N GLY A 653 -19.92 -0.42 -21.58
CA GLY A 653 -19.30 -0.06 -22.86
C GLY A 653 -20.20 0.71 -23.82
N ASP A 654 -21.45 1.06 -23.44
CA ASP A 654 -22.33 1.83 -24.31
C ASP A 654 -21.88 3.29 -24.43
N ILE A 655 -21.94 3.81 -25.67
CA ILE A 655 -21.78 5.24 -25.99
C ILE A 655 -23.08 5.72 -26.62
N ALA A 656 -23.71 6.74 -26.06
CA ALA A 656 -24.98 7.29 -26.57
C ALA A 656 -24.83 8.75 -27.01
N ILE A 657 -25.25 9.05 -28.24
CA ILE A 657 -25.43 10.40 -28.75
C ILE A 657 -26.88 10.79 -28.50
N VAL A 658 -27.09 11.79 -27.66
CA VAL A 658 -28.40 12.28 -27.27
C VAL A 658 -28.61 13.65 -27.90
N LYS A 659 -29.55 13.72 -28.84
CA LYS A 659 -30.06 14.97 -29.43
C LYS A 659 -31.48 15.22 -28.93
N ARG A 660 -32.02 16.39 -29.27
CA ARG A 660 -33.38 16.79 -28.95
C ARG A 660 -34.46 15.80 -29.40
N GLU A 661 -34.32 15.24 -30.61
CA GLU A 661 -35.34 14.42 -31.26
C GLU A 661 -34.89 12.98 -31.54
N ASN A 662 -33.59 12.71 -31.42
CA ASN A 662 -33.01 11.41 -31.78
C ASN A 662 -31.95 10.98 -30.76
N ILE A 663 -31.89 9.68 -30.50
CA ILE A 663 -30.87 9.04 -29.67
C ILE A 663 -30.27 7.89 -30.47
N LYS A 664 -28.94 7.90 -30.61
CA LYS A 664 -28.18 6.79 -31.22
C LYS A 664 -27.28 6.18 -30.15
N ILE A 665 -27.31 4.87 -29.99
CA ILE A 665 -26.50 4.14 -29.01
C ILE A 665 -25.58 3.19 -29.76
N PHE A 666 -24.32 3.15 -29.38
CA PHE A 666 -23.30 2.26 -29.88
C PHE A 666 -22.85 1.31 -28.77
N ASN A 667 -22.65 0.03 -29.08
CA ASN A 667 -22.05 -0.92 -28.14
C ASN A 667 -20.51 -0.80 -28.13
N LYS A 668 -19.84 -1.64 -27.33
CA LYS A 668 -18.37 -1.74 -27.23
C LYS A 668 -17.69 -2.01 -28.58
N ASP A 669 -18.35 -2.73 -29.48
CA ASP A 669 -17.86 -3.07 -30.82
C ASP A 669 -18.19 -1.99 -31.87
N ASN A 670 -18.65 -0.81 -31.44
CA ASN A 670 -19.03 0.34 -32.27
C ASN A 670 -20.23 0.12 -33.21
N SER A 671 -21.00 -0.96 -33.03
CA SER A 671 -22.23 -1.22 -33.77
C SER A 671 -23.41 -0.43 -33.18
N ILE A 672 -24.33 0.03 -34.03
CA ILE A 672 -25.53 0.75 -33.60
C ILE A 672 -26.53 -0.25 -33.00
N ILE A 673 -27.01 0.04 -31.79
CA ILE A 673 -27.94 -0.82 -31.06
C ILE A 673 -29.20 -0.08 -30.64
N LYS A 674 -30.33 -0.79 -30.62
CA LYS A 674 -31.60 -0.29 -30.09
C LYS A 674 -31.86 -0.91 -28.72
N ARG A 675 -31.69 -0.13 -27.65
CA ARG A 675 -31.98 -0.55 -26.27
C ARG A 675 -33.49 -0.48 -25.99
N LYS A 676 -33.99 -1.40 -25.16
CA LYS A 676 -35.42 -1.47 -24.78
C LYS A 676 -35.80 -0.24 -23.95
N ILE A 677 -36.96 0.35 -24.28
CA ILE A 677 -37.56 1.41 -23.47
C ILE A 677 -38.31 0.75 -22.31
N ILE A 678 -37.99 1.13 -21.08
CA ILE A 678 -38.60 0.64 -19.86
C ILE A 678 -39.49 1.74 -19.28
N LYS A 679 -40.74 1.41 -18.97
CA LYS A 679 -41.64 2.30 -18.24
C LYS A 679 -41.48 2.04 -16.74
N SER A 680 -41.13 3.07 -15.96
CA SER A 680 -40.94 2.93 -14.51
C SER A 680 -42.28 2.99 -13.77
N ASP A 681 -42.50 2.02 -12.88
CA ASP A 681 -43.67 1.95 -11.99
C ASP A 681 -43.43 2.63 -10.63
N VAL A 682 -42.23 3.18 -10.42
CA VAL A 682 -41.83 3.82 -9.16
C VAL A 682 -42.61 5.12 -8.96
N LYS A 683 -43.40 5.20 -7.87
CA LYS A 683 -44.11 6.43 -7.47
C LYS A 683 -43.17 7.34 -6.68
N TYR A 684 -43.03 8.60 -7.09
CA TYR A 684 -42.15 9.60 -6.46
C TYR A 684 -42.40 9.80 -4.95
N GLU A 685 -43.65 9.68 -4.48
CA GLU A 685 -44.02 9.77 -3.06
C GLU A 685 -43.31 8.73 -2.17
N SER A 686 -42.97 7.56 -2.73
CA SER A 686 -42.26 6.50 -2.00
C SER A 686 -40.84 6.90 -1.59
N VAL A 687 -40.27 7.96 -2.19
CA VAL A 687 -38.91 8.45 -1.90
C VAL A 687 -38.94 9.59 -0.86
N LYS A 688 -40.08 10.24 -0.64
CA LYS A 688 -40.21 11.31 0.37
C LYS A 688 -40.39 10.74 1.78
N LYS A 689 -39.98 11.50 2.79
CA LYS A 689 -40.21 11.17 4.21
C LYS A 689 -41.70 10.99 4.55
N GLY A 690 -42.60 11.71 3.88
CA GLY A 690 -44.04 11.63 4.11
C GLY A 690 -44.41 12.05 5.54
N LYS A 691 -45.36 11.34 6.15
CA LYS A 691 -45.89 11.60 7.51
C LYS A 691 -44.96 11.23 8.68
N TYR A 692 -43.80 10.64 8.40
CA TYR A 692 -42.89 10.12 9.42
C TYR A 692 -41.88 11.20 9.86
N LYS A 693 -41.39 11.13 11.11
CA LYS A 693 -40.44 12.11 11.67
C LYS A 693 -39.07 12.03 11.02
N HIS A 694 -38.59 10.82 10.74
CA HIS A 694 -37.33 10.53 10.05
C HIS A 694 -37.43 9.26 9.19
N TYR A 695 -36.48 9.08 8.26
CA TYR A 695 -36.48 7.94 7.33
C TYR A 695 -36.42 6.57 8.02
N MET A 696 -35.70 6.45 9.15
CA MET A 696 -35.65 5.19 9.92
C MET A 696 -37.03 4.77 10.45
N GLU A 697 -37.86 5.72 10.91
CA GLU A 697 -39.21 5.41 11.39
C GLU A 697 -40.08 4.95 10.22
N LYS A 698 -40.00 5.67 9.09
CA LYS A 698 -40.66 5.25 7.86
C LYS A 698 -40.30 3.82 7.48
N GLU A 699 -39.01 3.45 7.51
CA GLU A 699 -38.56 2.10 7.16
C GLU A 699 -39.11 1.03 8.10
N ILE A 700 -39.12 1.30 9.41
CA ILE A 700 -39.70 0.39 10.41
C ILE A 700 -41.18 0.14 10.11
N TYR A 701 -41.96 1.20 9.85
CA TYR A 701 -43.39 1.10 9.56
C TYR A 701 -43.71 0.54 8.17
N GLU A 702 -42.76 0.56 7.23
CA GLU A 702 -42.94 -0.02 5.90
C GLU A 702 -42.69 -1.54 5.84
N GLN A 703 -42.07 -2.13 6.86
CA GLN A 703 -41.71 -3.56 6.89
C GLN A 703 -42.88 -4.51 6.52
N PRO A 704 -44.11 -4.36 7.06
CA PRO A 704 -45.22 -5.24 6.69
C PRO A 704 -45.53 -5.19 5.19
N LYS A 705 -45.52 -3.99 4.61
CA LYS A 705 -45.75 -3.79 3.18
C LYS A 705 -44.60 -4.36 2.34
N SER A 706 -43.36 -4.18 2.78
CA SER A 706 -42.18 -4.75 2.12
C SER A 706 -42.24 -6.27 2.07
N ILE A 707 -42.58 -6.94 3.18
CA ILE A 707 -42.75 -8.40 3.21
C ILE A 707 -43.90 -8.85 2.31
N ARG A 708 -45.06 -8.17 2.33
CA ARG A 708 -46.16 -8.46 1.39
C ARG A 708 -45.71 -8.36 -0.06
N ASN A 709 -44.91 -7.35 -0.41
CA ASN A 709 -44.36 -7.20 -1.75
C ASN A 709 -43.36 -8.32 -2.10
N THR A 710 -42.54 -8.75 -1.15
CA THR A 710 -41.62 -9.89 -1.27
C THR A 710 -42.38 -11.17 -1.58
N LEU A 711 -43.50 -11.43 -0.90
CA LEU A 711 -44.33 -12.63 -1.08
C LEU A 711 -45.22 -12.57 -2.32
N LYS A 712 -45.57 -11.37 -2.78
CA LYS A 712 -46.48 -11.16 -3.92
C LYS A 712 -45.99 -11.91 -5.18
N ASN A 713 -46.88 -12.72 -5.73
CA ASN A 713 -46.67 -13.60 -6.89
C ASN A 713 -45.62 -14.70 -6.65
N ARG A 714 -45.32 -15.06 -5.39
CA ARG A 714 -44.40 -16.15 -5.05
C ARG A 714 -45.05 -17.28 -4.23
N LEU A 715 -46.32 -17.13 -3.88
CA LEU A 715 -47.11 -18.16 -3.19
C LEU A 715 -48.20 -18.66 -4.15
N LYS A 716 -48.34 -19.99 -4.28
CA LYS A 716 -49.45 -20.66 -4.99
C LYS A 716 -50.38 -21.27 -3.94
N ASN A 717 -51.68 -20.96 -4.03
CA ASN A 717 -52.75 -21.48 -3.16
C ASN A 717 -52.48 -21.40 -1.63
N ASN A 718 -51.65 -20.44 -1.19
CA ASN A 718 -51.21 -20.28 0.21
C ASN A 718 -50.58 -21.54 0.86
N THR A 719 -50.18 -22.52 0.06
CA THR A 719 -49.64 -23.80 0.54
C THR A 719 -48.33 -24.21 -0.14
N LYS A 720 -47.99 -23.61 -1.30
CA LYS A 720 -46.77 -23.93 -2.06
C LYS A 720 -46.04 -22.67 -2.55
N LEU A 721 -44.73 -22.77 -2.76
CA LEU A 721 -43.92 -21.70 -3.34
C LEU A 721 -43.93 -21.75 -4.87
N GLY A 722 -44.25 -20.62 -5.50
CA GLY A 722 -44.24 -20.41 -6.94
C GLY A 722 -42.87 -20.01 -7.50
N LEU A 723 -41.77 -20.38 -6.86
CA LEU A 723 -40.43 -20.17 -7.41
C LEU A 723 -40.23 -21.13 -8.61
N LYS A 724 -39.71 -20.62 -9.74
CA LYS A 724 -39.39 -21.48 -10.91
C LYS A 724 -38.52 -22.64 -10.44
N GLU A 725 -38.87 -23.84 -10.85
CA GLU A 725 -38.07 -25.03 -10.55
C GLU A 725 -36.75 -24.90 -11.29
N ILE A 726 -35.68 -24.80 -10.52
CA ILE A 726 -34.32 -24.84 -11.05
C ILE A 726 -33.81 -26.22 -10.65
N ASN A 727 -33.62 -27.11 -11.63
CA ASN A 727 -33.13 -28.47 -11.42
C ASN A 727 -31.77 -28.51 -10.69
N ILE A 728 -31.07 -27.38 -10.61
CA ILE A 728 -29.79 -27.23 -9.89
C ILE A 728 -29.90 -27.59 -8.41
N PHE A 729 -31.08 -27.45 -7.78
CA PHE A 729 -31.22 -27.71 -6.33
C PHE A 729 -31.34 -29.20 -5.98
N LEU A 730 -31.57 -30.08 -6.96
CA LEU A 730 -31.62 -31.54 -6.74
C LEU A 730 -30.27 -32.09 -6.28
N HIS A 731 -29.18 -31.61 -6.89
CA HIS A 731 -27.80 -32.06 -6.64
C HIS A 731 -27.00 -31.12 -5.72
N LEU A 732 -27.69 -30.25 -4.97
CA LEU A 732 -27.02 -29.24 -4.14
C LEU A 732 -26.40 -29.89 -2.88
N GLU A 733 -25.07 -29.94 -2.77
CA GLU A 733 -24.39 -30.57 -1.64
C GLU A 733 -23.91 -29.58 -0.57
N HIS A 734 -23.61 -28.33 -0.95
CA HIS A 734 -23.11 -27.28 -0.07
C HIS A 734 -23.61 -25.90 -0.53
N ILE A 735 -23.77 -24.97 0.41
CA ILE A 735 -24.17 -23.58 0.12
C ILE A 735 -23.11 -22.61 0.65
N GLN A 736 -22.50 -21.86 -0.27
CA GLN A 736 -21.67 -20.70 0.06
C GLN A 736 -22.49 -19.40 -0.08
N ILE A 737 -22.59 -18.62 0.99
CA ILE A 737 -23.23 -17.29 0.98
C ILE A 737 -22.16 -16.22 1.18
N VAL A 738 -22.09 -15.28 0.23
CA VAL A 738 -21.23 -14.11 0.32
C VAL A 738 -22.09 -12.87 0.59
N ALA A 739 -21.85 -12.19 1.70
CA ALA A 739 -22.67 -11.06 2.13
C ALA A 739 -21.90 -10.05 3.00
N CYS A 740 -22.38 -8.81 3.14
CA CYS A 740 -21.74 -7.79 3.96
C CYS A 740 -22.74 -6.87 4.68
N GLY A 741 -22.40 -6.44 5.89
CA GLY A 741 -23.29 -5.60 6.72
C GLY A 741 -24.60 -6.31 7.08
N THR A 742 -25.75 -5.67 6.85
CA THR A 742 -27.07 -6.22 7.16
C THR A 742 -27.33 -7.59 6.50
N SER A 743 -26.87 -7.79 5.27
CA SER A 743 -27.06 -9.07 4.58
C SER A 743 -26.20 -10.18 5.17
N TYR A 744 -25.04 -9.87 5.75
CA TYR A 744 -24.21 -10.85 6.45
C TYR A 744 -24.95 -11.40 7.68
N HIS A 745 -25.57 -10.53 8.48
CA HIS A 745 -26.36 -10.98 9.62
C HIS A 745 -27.57 -11.81 9.20
N ALA A 746 -28.26 -11.44 8.11
CA ALA A 746 -29.35 -12.26 7.58
C ALA A 746 -28.86 -13.63 7.09
N ALA A 747 -27.68 -13.67 6.46
CA ALA A 747 -27.05 -14.91 6.00
C ALA A 747 -26.65 -15.82 7.17
N MET A 748 -26.08 -15.25 8.25
CA MET A 748 -25.73 -16.00 9.47
C MET A 748 -26.95 -16.65 10.12
N VAL A 749 -28.09 -15.95 10.16
CA VAL A 749 -29.36 -16.56 10.61
C VAL A 749 -29.79 -17.68 9.67
N SER A 750 -29.69 -17.46 8.35
CA SER A 750 -30.10 -18.47 7.36
C SER A 750 -29.20 -19.70 7.31
N LYS A 751 -27.91 -19.58 7.70
CA LYS A 751 -26.99 -20.73 7.83
C LYS A 751 -27.61 -21.79 8.74
N HIS A 752 -28.10 -21.38 9.91
CA HIS A 752 -28.81 -22.27 10.81
C HIS A 752 -30.05 -22.91 10.17
N TRP A 753 -30.79 -22.20 9.31
CA TRP A 753 -31.95 -22.76 8.61
C TRP A 753 -31.55 -23.76 7.52
N PHE A 754 -30.49 -23.49 6.74
CA PHE A 754 -29.99 -24.43 5.74
C PHE A 754 -29.48 -25.72 6.40
N GLU A 755 -28.74 -25.60 7.50
CA GLU A 755 -28.20 -26.75 8.23
C GLU A 755 -29.31 -27.54 8.94
N SER A 756 -30.17 -26.87 9.73
CA SER A 756 -31.17 -27.57 10.57
C SER A 756 -32.43 -28.01 9.82
N ILE A 757 -32.89 -27.25 8.81
CA ILE A 757 -34.15 -27.51 8.12
C ILE A 757 -33.90 -28.24 6.79
N ALA A 758 -32.92 -27.77 6.00
CA ALA A 758 -32.61 -28.37 4.70
C ALA A 758 -31.58 -29.52 4.77
N ASN A 759 -30.86 -29.66 5.89
CA ASN A 759 -29.76 -30.61 6.07
C ASN A 759 -28.67 -30.43 5.00
N ILE A 760 -28.30 -29.18 4.74
CA ILE A 760 -27.25 -28.81 3.79
C ILE A 760 -26.21 -27.93 4.51
N PRO A 761 -24.93 -28.33 4.52
CA PRO A 761 -23.84 -27.49 5.03
C PRO A 761 -23.85 -26.12 4.38
N CYS A 762 -23.72 -25.07 5.19
CA CYS A 762 -23.76 -23.70 4.71
C CYS A 762 -22.66 -22.86 5.35
N ASP A 763 -21.89 -22.16 4.53
CA ASP A 763 -20.86 -21.23 4.99
C ASP A 763 -21.18 -19.81 4.56
N VAL A 764 -20.82 -18.85 5.42
CA VAL A 764 -21.13 -17.43 5.23
C VAL A 764 -19.85 -16.63 5.33
N GLU A 765 -19.47 -16.00 4.22
CA GLU A 765 -18.27 -15.18 4.11
C GLU A 765 -18.61 -13.69 3.96
N VAL A 766 -17.75 -12.86 4.55
CA VAL A 766 -17.86 -11.40 4.45
C VAL A 766 -17.23 -10.93 3.13
N ALA A 767 -18.05 -10.59 2.14
CA ALA A 767 -17.58 -9.91 0.92
C ALA A 767 -18.70 -9.10 0.23
N SER A 768 -18.31 -8.23 -0.71
CA SER A 768 -19.19 -7.23 -1.34
C SER A 768 -19.26 -7.25 -2.88
N GLU A 769 -18.62 -8.22 -3.56
CA GLU A 769 -18.24 -8.07 -4.98
C GLU A 769 -18.71 -9.16 -5.95
N PHE A 770 -19.98 -9.59 -5.92
CA PHE A 770 -20.43 -10.68 -6.83
C PHE A 770 -21.78 -10.51 -7.54
N SER A 771 -22.55 -9.44 -7.28
CA SER A 771 -23.91 -9.35 -7.83
C SER A 771 -23.98 -9.23 -9.36
N SER A 772 -22.93 -8.73 -10.03
CA SER A 772 -22.90 -8.54 -11.49
C SER A 772 -22.54 -9.79 -12.29
N GLN A 773 -22.18 -10.90 -11.62
CA GLN A 773 -21.74 -12.15 -12.24
C GLN A 773 -22.71 -13.34 -11.96
N SER A 774 -23.90 -13.09 -11.40
CA SER A 774 -24.84 -14.16 -11.03
C SER A 774 -25.64 -14.69 -12.22
N ASP A 775 -25.70 -16.02 -12.41
CA ASP A 775 -26.55 -16.67 -13.41
C ASP A 775 -28.05 -16.52 -13.14
N ASN A 776 -28.42 -16.39 -11.87
CA ASN A 776 -29.81 -16.27 -11.41
C ASN A 776 -29.94 -15.22 -10.31
N TYR A 777 -31.10 -14.56 -10.23
CA TYR A 777 -31.37 -13.56 -9.20
C TYR A 777 -32.76 -13.70 -8.58
N LEU A 778 -32.85 -13.49 -7.26
CA LEU A 778 -34.10 -13.45 -6.52
C LEU A 778 -34.23 -12.11 -5.80
N LEU A 779 -35.07 -11.22 -6.32
CA LEU A 779 -35.22 -9.87 -5.77
C LEU A 779 -35.90 -9.89 -4.39
N THR A 780 -35.40 -9.16 -3.41
CA THR A 780 -36.11 -9.03 -2.11
C THR A 780 -37.41 -8.25 -2.23
N LYS A 781 -37.50 -7.31 -3.18
CA LYS A 781 -38.63 -6.37 -3.34
C LYS A 781 -38.90 -5.52 -2.09
N ALA A 782 -37.85 -5.22 -1.31
CA ALA A 782 -37.93 -4.40 -0.09
C ALA A 782 -38.47 -2.98 -0.36
N GLY A 783 -38.29 -2.46 -1.57
CA GLY A 783 -38.66 -1.11 -1.97
C GLY A 783 -37.45 -0.15 -1.94
N VAL A 784 -37.71 1.15 -1.88
CA VAL A 784 -36.66 2.18 -1.84
C VAL A 784 -36.10 2.29 -0.42
N GLU A 785 -34.81 2.04 -0.25
CA GLU A 785 -34.08 2.18 1.02
C GLU A 785 -33.42 3.58 1.10
N ILE A 786 -33.63 4.29 2.20
CA ILE A 786 -33.10 5.66 2.41
C ILE A 786 -32.43 5.80 3.80
N GLY A 787 -32.79 4.95 4.76
CA GLY A 787 -32.25 4.88 6.10
C GLY A 787 -30.86 4.22 6.18
N VAL A 788 -30.17 4.46 7.30
CA VAL A 788 -28.81 3.97 7.56
C VAL A 788 -28.83 2.55 8.12
N ALA A 789 -29.83 2.21 8.93
CA ALA A 789 -30.05 0.87 9.44
C ALA A 789 -31.18 0.23 8.63
N SER A 790 -30.82 -0.67 7.71
CA SER A 790 -31.74 -1.19 6.70
C SER A 790 -32.65 -2.30 7.26
N THR A 791 -33.60 -1.88 8.12
CA THR A 791 -34.49 -2.77 8.88
C THR A 791 -35.42 -3.60 7.98
N LYS A 792 -36.00 -2.98 6.96
CA LYS A 792 -36.89 -3.65 6.00
C LYS A 792 -36.13 -4.53 4.99
N SER A 793 -34.90 -4.18 4.61
CA SER A 793 -34.09 -5.10 3.81
C SER A 793 -33.71 -6.33 4.62
N PHE A 794 -33.36 -6.19 5.89
CA PHE A 794 -33.07 -7.33 6.76
C PHE A 794 -34.24 -8.33 6.80
N THR A 795 -35.46 -7.87 7.09
CA THR A 795 -36.62 -8.76 7.20
C THR A 795 -37.03 -9.37 5.86
N THR A 796 -36.88 -8.65 4.75
CA THR A 796 -37.15 -9.21 3.41
C THR A 796 -36.07 -10.17 2.92
N GLN A 797 -34.80 -9.97 3.31
CA GLN A 797 -33.71 -10.93 3.06
C GLN A 797 -33.97 -12.24 3.80
N LEU A 798 -34.27 -12.18 5.11
CA LEU A 798 -34.66 -13.36 5.90
C LEU A 798 -35.86 -14.08 5.30
N THR A 799 -36.88 -13.33 4.87
CA THR A 799 -38.06 -13.89 4.19
C THR A 799 -37.66 -14.67 2.94
N VAL A 800 -36.81 -14.09 2.08
CA VAL A 800 -36.35 -14.73 0.84
C VAL A 800 -35.51 -15.97 1.12
N LEU A 801 -34.58 -15.90 2.07
CA LEU A 801 -33.72 -17.02 2.44
C LEU A 801 -34.54 -18.18 3.01
N LEU A 802 -35.55 -17.90 3.84
CA LEU A 802 -36.45 -18.92 4.37
C LEU A 802 -37.32 -19.56 3.27
N MET A 803 -37.76 -18.77 2.28
CA MET A 803 -38.43 -19.33 1.09
C MET A 803 -37.51 -20.24 0.28
N LEU A 804 -36.22 -19.88 0.16
CA LEU A 804 -35.24 -20.70 -0.54
C LEU A 804 -35.03 -22.03 0.18
N VAL A 805 -34.88 -22.01 1.51
CA VAL A 805 -34.82 -23.21 2.37
C VAL A 805 -36.04 -24.11 2.11
N ALA A 806 -37.25 -23.55 2.17
CA ALA A 806 -38.49 -24.30 1.95
C ALA A 806 -38.56 -24.93 0.55
N LYS A 807 -38.10 -24.22 -0.50
CA LYS A 807 -38.10 -24.75 -1.87
C LYS A 807 -37.06 -25.86 -2.06
N ILE A 808 -35.86 -25.71 -1.48
CA ILE A 808 -34.83 -26.76 -1.52
C ILE A 808 -35.33 -28.03 -0.83
N VAL A 809 -35.96 -27.90 0.35
CA VAL A 809 -36.56 -29.02 1.07
C VAL A 809 -37.63 -29.71 0.22
N SER A 810 -38.53 -28.94 -0.39
CA SER A 810 -39.60 -29.46 -1.26
C SER A 810 -39.07 -30.22 -2.48
N ILE A 811 -37.98 -29.73 -3.09
CA ILE A 811 -37.34 -30.39 -4.24
C ILE A 811 -36.66 -31.71 -3.82
N LYS A 812 -35.93 -31.71 -2.70
CA LYS A 812 -35.17 -32.88 -2.25
C LYS A 812 -36.02 -33.94 -1.56
N LYS A 813 -37.07 -33.53 -0.85
CA LYS A 813 -37.97 -34.42 -0.10
C LYS A 813 -39.38 -34.23 -0.68
N LYS A 814 -39.71 -35.06 -1.68
CA LYS A 814 -40.93 -34.97 -2.53
C LYS A 814 -42.24 -34.87 -1.74
N GLU A 815 -42.30 -35.30 -0.49
CA GLU A 815 -43.39 -35.00 0.43
C GLU A 815 -42.84 -34.49 1.76
N ASN A 816 -43.04 -33.19 2.04
CA ASN A 816 -42.68 -32.64 3.33
C ASN A 816 -43.62 -31.50 3.73
N ASP A 817 -44.29 -31.63 4.89
CA ASP A 817 -45.16 -30.59 5.46
C ASP A 817 -44.40 -29.33 5.88
N ILE A 818 -43.07 -29.34 5.86
CA ILE A 818 -42.21 -28.20 6.17
C ILE A 818 -42.47 -27.02 5.21
N GLU A 819 -42.61 -27.25 3.90
CA GLU A 819 -42.89 -26.15 2.95
C GLU A 819 -44.22 -25.48 3.30
N LYS A 820 -45.27 -26.27 3.56
CA LYS A 820 -46.59 -25.76 3.95
C LYS A 820 -46.52 -24.97 5.26
N LYS A 821 -45.79 -25.46 6.26
CA LYS A 821 -45.59 -24.78 7.56
C LYS A 821 -44.90 -23.44 7.38
N ILE A 822 -43.81 -23.39 6.61
CA ILE A 822 -43.07 -22.15 6.34
C ILE A 822 -43.94 -21.16 5.58
N VAL A 823 -44.67 -21.58 4.54
CA VAL A 823 -45.58 -20.72 3.78
C VAL A 823 -46.67 -20.13 4.70
N LYS A 824 -47.25 -20.92 5.60
CA LYS A 824 -48.24 -20.45 6.58
C LYS A 824 -47.65 -19.38 7.50
N ILE A 825 -46.44 -19.59 8.02
CA ILE A 825 -45.74 -18.62 8.87
C ILE A 825 -45.46 -17.32 8.11
N LEU A 826 -44.92 -17.41 6.89
CA LEU A 826 -44.62 -16.25 6.06
C LEU A 826 -45.86 -15.43 5.70
N THR A 827 -47.01 -16.09 5.52
CA THR A 827 -48.28 -15.41 5.24
C THR A 827 -48.78 -14.60 6.45
N ILE A 828 -48.54 -15.09 7.66
CA ILE A 828 -48.95 -14.45 8.92
C ILE A 828 -47.95 -13.35 9.35
N LEU A 829 -46.68 -13.45 8.95
CA LEU A 829 -45.59 -12.59 9.39
C LEU A 829 -45.87 -11.07 9.23
N PRO A 830 -46.38 -10.54 8.09
CA PRO A 830 -46.70 -9.12 7.97
C PRO A 830 -47.68 -8.63 9.05
N TYR A 831 -48.66 -9.45 9.40
CA TYR A 831 -49.68 -9.13 10.40
C TYR A 831 -49.07 -9.09 11.80
N ARG A 832 -48.18 -10.04 12.13
CA ARG A 832 -47.46 -10.05 13.42
C ARG A 832 -46.58 -8.82 13.59
N ILE A 833 -45.93 -8.36 12.52
CA ILE A 833 -45.15 -7.12 12.57
C ILE A 833 -46.08 -5.91 12.79
N GLU A 834 -47.24 -5.85 12.15
CA GLU A 834 -48.22 -4.78 12.40
C GLU A 834 -48.69 -4.73 13.85
N GLU A 835 -48.96 -5.88 14.47
CA GLU A 835 -49.30 -5.96 15.89
C GLU A 835 -48.18 -5.44 16.80
N ILE A 836 -46.92 -5.77 16.50
CA ILE A 836 -45.77 -5.23 17.25
C ILE A 836 -45.66 -3.72 17.08
N LEU A 837 -45.87 -3.20 15.87
CA LEU A 837 -45.82 -1.76 15.60
C LEU A 837 -46.92 -0.96 16.32
N LYS A 838 -48.06 -1.58 16.66
CA LYS A 838 -49.10 -0.97 17.50
C LYS A 838 -48.62 -0.73 18.93
N LYS A 839 -47.65 -1.51 19.43
CA LYS A 839 -47.08 -1.38 20.77
C LYS A 839 -46.08 -0.22 20.90
N ASN A 840 -45.99 0.69 19.93
CA ASN A 840 -45.01 1.80 19.93
C ASN A 840 -45.04 2.63 21.23
N LYS A 841 -46.22 2.88 21.81
CA LYS A 841 -46.34 3.61 23.10
C LYS A 841 -45.72 2.82 24.26
N GLU A 842 -45.98 1.52 24.35
CA GLU A 842 -45.40 0.64 25.37
C GLU A 842 -43.87 0.57 25.22
N ILE A 843 -43.39 0.35 23.99
CA ILE A 843 -41.97 0.30 23.67
C ILE A 843 -41.29 1.64 24.02
N GLN A 844 -41.92 2.77 23.71
CA GLN A 844 -41.41 4.09 24.06
C GLN A 844 -41.31 4.29 25.59
N ASN A 845 -42.28 3.79 26.35
CA ASN A 845 -42.25 3.85 27.82
C ASN A 845 -41.13 2.97 28.39
N ILE A 846 -40.91 1.78 27.83
CA ILE A 846 -39.79 0.92 28.20
C ILE A 846 -38.46 1.61 27.84
N ALA A 847 -38.35 2.17 26.64
CA ALA A 847 -37.16 2.91 26.20
C ALA A 847 -36.85 4.09 27.14
N LYS A 848 -37.87 4.82 27.62
CA LYS A 848 -37.70 5.89 28.63
C LYS A 848 -37.23 5.37 30.00
N LYS A 849 -37.52 4.13 30.37
CA LYS A 849 -36.99 3.51 31.60
C LYS A 849 -35.55 3.01 31.41
N LEU A 850 -35.16 2.73 30.17
CA LEU A 850 -33.88 2.15 29.80
C LEU A 850 -32.83 3.16 29.33
N TYR A 851 -33.22 4.36 28.85
CA TYR A 851 -32.29 5.29 28.18
C TYR A 851 -31.13 5.76 29.08
N ASN A 852 -31.32 5.75 30.40
CA ASN A 852 -30.30 6.15 31.38
C ASN A 852 -29.54 4.96 32.00
N LYS A 853 -29.85 3.72 31.59
CA LYS A 853 -29.18 2.53 32.09
C LYS A 853 -27.82 2.41 31.40
N LYS A 854 -26.76 2.36 32.21
CA LYS A 854 -25.36 2.28 31.74
C LYS A 854 -25.01 0.92 31.13
N ASN A 855 -25.71 -0.14 31.53
CA ASN A 855 -25.52 -1.50 31.02
C ASN A 855 -26.90 -2.13 30.78
N ILE A 856 -27.08 -2.76 29.61
CA ILE A 856 -28.26 -3.55 29.28
C ILE A 856 -27.76 -4.82 28.61
N LEU A 857 -28.10 -5.97 29.19
CA LEU A 857 -27.83 -7.27 28.61
C LEU A 857 -29.11 -7.73 27.90
N PHE A 858 -29.03 -7.91 26.58
CA PHE A 858 -30.10 -8.53 25.80
C PHE A 858 -29.78 -10.01 25.70
N LEU A 859 -30.46 -10.83 26.51
CA LEU A 859 -30.47 -12.28 26.34
C LEU A 859 -31.53 -12.59 25.29
N GLY A 860 -31.08 -13.10 24.14
CA GLY A 860 -31.94 -13.49 23.03
C GLY A 860 -32.70 -14.76 23.32
#